data_AF-A0A9P3UNC6-F1
#
_entry.id   AF-A0A9P3UNC6-F1
#
_cell.length_a   1.000
_cell.length_b   1.000
_cell.length_c   1.000
_cell.angle_alpha   90.00
_cell.angle_beta   90.00
_cell.angle_gamma   90.00
#
_symmetry.space_group_name_H-M   'P 1'
#
loop_
_entity.id
_entity.type
_entity.pdbx_description
1 polymer ?
#
loop_
_entity_poly.entity_id
_entity_poly.type
_entity_poly.pdbx_seq_one_letter_code
_entity_poly.pdbx_strand_id
1 'polypeptide(L)'
;MSILGPTRALRVSRLFTASRTLRLPLTRSLATATGAELRKTPLYDFHIDHGAKMVPFAGYAMPLVYDEVGQVASHNHVRTSAGLFDVSHMVQSNFRGPSASAFMEWLTPSSLSSLKPYHSTLSVLLNEHGGIIDDTIVTKHSNEAFYVVTNAGRRERDLAWMRDKLEEWNASESGRQGGTVEMEVMEGWGLLALQGPQAAAYLQTLTPFDLKQLTFGTSAFVPIEGFNLHVARGGYTGEDGFEISVPPSQTVDVAKLLSKPPVQLTGLGARDSLRLEAGMCLYGNELDEDVTPVEAGLTWVIPKERREAGGFIGAAGVQRALKEGPAKRRVGLVIEGAPARQGAKIFAPSGNALLGSVTSGIPSPTLSQNIAMGYVSSGWHKKGTEVAVDVRNKLRKAVVTPMPFMLRIHNPRSLSRIVLAPHGAGGLLAPTLRAGFFGLRRAGRGHVPPPPVLLVRGYAQGPGGAGGMPGFSFGPQHQKGEALKEYSVDLTEMARNGKLDPIIGRDEEIRRTIQILSRRTKSNPVLIGPPGVGKTAILEGLANRIVAKEVPDSLHHKRVLALDLAAIVAGSGIRGQFEEKFKALLRDIEDEAGNVICFIDELHTLFNLGKAEGTIDAGQMIKPALARGLQLVGATTPEEYRKTIGKDAALERRFQPVSIDEPNVESTISILRGLKPRYEVHHGVEISDAALVTAAVYSARYISDRFLPDKAIDLVDEAASALRLAQESKPDELEALTREIVTLEIELESLKNETDVFSVERREKVEETLRSRKEEAGRLEGVWQAERARLERIKDVKQRLEEAKHQLEVAQRQGEYELASRLRFATIPELERQLPAEGAKETQQQARLGMVVHDRVTSDDIARVVAKSTGIPVQNLLKGEREKLVHMEDVLRERVVGQDHVVAAISDAVRISRAGLQAPTRPVASFLFLGPTGVGKTELCKALAGFLFNDERRGLININMSEYHDRHTISRLIGAAPGYVGFEEGGQLTEAVRRKPYAVILLDELEKAHKDVAMILLQILDEGSLTDSQGRKVDFKNTIICLTSNLGSDILAHPTACDANGLVTPEARTEVLQRVSEYFPPELLNRLDSMLVFNKLSRKAILDVVALRLRDVAERLKPRRITLEVDDNAREWLAESGYSDVYGARAIARIVRTDVLFPLAQKLLRGTIRDGDMVKIRVSEDRQALVIQDNHAPDPTAIESEEGAPTSDVASTSNELIR
;
A
#
# COMPACT_ATOMS: atom_id res chain seq x y z
N MET A 1 6.44 -40.68 -78.21
CA MET A 1 6.54 -41.81 -77.25
C MET A 1 6.53 -41.26 -75.85
N SER A 2 5.81 -41.92 -74.94
CA SER A 2 5.59 -41.53 -73.54
C SER A 2 6.61 -42.17 -72.59
N ILE A 3 6.57 -41.76 -71.30
CA ILE A 3 7.07 -42.43 -70.06
C ILE A 3 8.19 -41.66 -69.28
N LEU A 4 7.84 -41.28 -68.02
CA LEU A 4 8.63 -40.94 -66.81
C LEU A 4 9.49 -39.64 -66.70
N GLY A 5 9.56 -39.08 -65.48
CA GLY A 5 10.32 -37.87 -65.05
C GLY A 5 11.54 -38.21 -64.14
N PRO A 6 11.98 -37.40 -63.14
CA PRO A 6 11.45 -36.12 -62.60
C PRO A 6 12.54 -34.99 -62.41
N THR A 7 12.31 -34.04 -61.48
CA THR A 7 13.26 -33.11 -60.76
C THR A 7 13.38 -31.59 -61.13
N ARG A 8 13.42 -30.79 -60.04
CA ARG A 8 13.76 -29.36 -59.73
C ARG A 8 14.41 -28.35 -60.72
N ALA A 9 14.08 -27.08 -60.39
CA ALA A 9 14.91 -25.84 -60.34
C ALA A 9 14.98 -24.87 -61.53
N LEU A 10 14.94 -23.55 -61.21
CA LEU A 10 15.33 -22.46 -62.11
C LEU A 10 15.80 -21.20 -61.34
N ARG A 11 16.80 -20.50 -61.89
CA ARG A 11 17.37 -19.19 -61.46
C ARG A 11 17.17 -18.18 -62.60
N VAL A 12 17.09 -16.88 -62.29
CA VAL A 12 17.52 -15.79 -63.19
C VAL A 12 18.18 -14.65 -62.38
N SER A 13 19.14 -13.91 -62.96
CA SER A 13 19.89 -12.85 -62.27
C SER A 13 20.52 -11.80 -63.21
N ARG A 14 20.48 -10.50 -62.80
CA ARG A 14 21.50 -9.42 -63.07
C ARG A 14 21.66 -8.92 -64.54
N LEU A 15 22.18 -7.72 -64.88
CA LEU A 15 22.86 -6.59 -64.18
C LEU A 15 22.61 -5.23 -64.94
N PHE A 16 22.57 -4.12 -64.19
CA PHE A 16 23.14 -2.74 -64.35
C PHE A 16 23.77 -2.27 -65.69
N THR A 17 23.85 -0.95 -66.00
CA THR A 17 24.00 0.30 -65.18
C THR A 17 23.36 1.48 -65.96
N ALA A 18 23.11 2.73 -65.53
CA ALA A 18 23.44 3.57 -64.35
C ALA A 18 22.25 4.56 -64.07
N SER A 19 22.29 5.74 -63.41
CA SER A 19 23.34 6.62 -62.86
C SER A 19 22.82 7.48 -61.67
N ARG A 20 23.35 8.70 -61.44
CA ARG A 20 23.09 9.59 -60.27
C ARG A 20 21.82 10.45 -60.34
N THR A 21 21.11 10.56 -59.21
CA THR A 21 20.78 11.86 -58.56
C THR A 21 20.43 11.66 -57.08
N LEU A 22 20.46 12.74 -56.28
CA LEU A 22 20.36 12.67 -54.81
C LEU A 22 18.97 12.26 -54.29
N ARG A 23 18.91 11.62 -53.10
CA ARG A 23 17.69 11.50 -52.28
C ARG A 23 17.91 12.01 -50.87
N LEU A 24 16.94 12.79 -50.40
CA LEU A 24 16.78 13.24 -49.01
C LEU A 24 16.31 12.07 -48.10
N PRO A 25 16.54 12.13 -46.78
CA PRO A 25 16.21 11.03 -45.87
C PRO A 25 14.69 10.90 -45.66
N LEU A 26 14.19 9.67 -45.77
CA LEU A 26 12.78 9.32 -45.59
C LEU A 26 12.26 9.67 -44.18
N THR A 27 11.07 10.27 -44.16
CA THR A 27 10.25 10.52 -42.98
C THR A 27 9.68 9.22 -42.38
N ARG A 28 9.13 9.33 -41.16
CA ARG A 28 8.46 8.27 -40.36
C ARG A 28 7.83 7.16 -41.21
N SER A 29 8.07 5.90 -40.83
CA SER A 29 7.27 4.77 -41.28
C SER A 29 5.88 4.84 -40.66
N LEU A 30 5.03 5.69 -41.24
CA LEU A 30 3.62 5.36 -41.36
C LEU A 30 3.54 4.29 -42.45
N ALA A 31 2.83 3.20 -42.19
CA ALA A 31 2.47 2.27 -43.25
C ALA A 31 1.60 3.04 -44.26
N THR A 32 2.15 3.33 -45.45
CA THR A 32 1.39 3.90 -46.57
C THR A 32 0.49 2.81 -47.16
N ALA A 33 -0.60 2.52 -46.46
CA ALA A 33 -1.73 1.82 -47.04
C ALA A 33 -2.32 2.73 -48.13
N THR A 34 -2.13 2.33 -49.38
CA THR A 34 -2.68 3.04 -50.55
C THR A 34 -4.20 2.85 -50.61
N GLY A 35 -4.97 3.90 -50.34
CA GLY A 35 -6.37 4.02 -50.77
C GLY A 35 -7.45 3.32 -49.92
N ALA A 36 -7.11 2.72 -48.77
CA ALA A 36 -8.11 2.16 -47.86
C ALA A 36 -8.62 3.22 -46.86
N GLU A 37 -9.94 3.27 -46.63
CA GLU A 37 -10.55 4.12 -45.60
C GLU A 37 -10.17 3.62 -44.19
N LEU A 38 -9.78 4.53 -43.29
CA LEU A 38 -9.38 4.17 -41.93
C LEU A 38 -10.60 3.77 -41.10
N ARG A 39 -10.46 2.70 -40.32
CA ARG A 39 -11.49 2.28 -39.36
C ARG A 39 -11.64 3.30 -38.24
N LYS A 40 -12.86 3.44 -37.73
CA LYS A 40 -13.20 4.29 -36.59
C LYS A 40 -13.41 3.43 -35.35
N THR A 41 -12.99 3.89 -34.18
CA THR A 41 -13.40 3.30 -32.89
C THR A 41 -14.80 3.78 -32.53
N PRO A 42 -15.51 3.12 -31.58
CA PRO A 42 -16.79 3.62 -31.07
C PRO A 42 -16.71 5.01 -30.40
N LEU A 43 -15.50 5.51 -30.15
CA LEU A 43 -15.21 6.82 -29.56
C LEU A 43 -14.68 7.84 -30.59
N TYR A 44 -14.67 7.52 -31.89
CA TYR A 44 -14.11 8.40 -32.91
C TYR A 44 -14.72 9.81 -32.87
N ASP A 45 -16.04 9.93 -32.89
CA ASP A 45 -16.72 11.23 -32.87
C ASP A 45 -16.55 11.91 -31.49
N PHE A 46 -16.61 11.14 -30.40
CA PHE A 46 -16.29 11.63 -29.04
C PHE A 46 -14.89 12.27 -28.96
N HIS A 47 -13.87 11.69 -29.60
CA HIS A 47 -12.53 12.27 -29.63
C HIS A 47 -12.49 13.57 -30.45
N ILE A 48 -13.19 13.62 -31.60
CA ILE A 48 -13.30 14.84 -32.41
C ILE A 48 -13.96 15.98 -31.61
N ASP A 49 -15.04 15.69 -30.90
CA ASP A 49 -15.76 16.66 -30.07
C ASP A 49 -14.90 17.22 -28.92
N HIS A 50 -13.90 16.48 -28.45
CA HIS A 50 -12.95 16.89 -27.41
C HIS A 50 -11.62 17.43 -27.97
N GLY A 51 -11.59 17.85 -29.24
CA GLY A 51 -10.41 18.49 -29.85
C GLY A 51 -9.22 17.53 -30.04
N ALA A 52 -9.49 16.26 -30.34
CA ALA A 52 -8.43 15.29 -30.62
C ALA A 52 -7.86 15.43 -32.04
N LYS A 53 -6.54 15.52 -32.13
CA LYS A 53 -5.84 15.37 -33.39
C LYS A 53 -5.74 13.89 -33.77
N MET A 54 -6.64 13.45 -34.64
CA MET A 54 -6.68 12.06 -35.13
C MET A 54 -5.53 11.77 -36.11
N VAL A 55 -4.95 10.57 -36.02
CA VAL A 55 -3.89 10.08 -36.92
C VAL A 55 -4.11 8.62 -37.32
N PRO A 56 -3.57 8.17 -38.48
CA PRO A 56 -3.53 6.77 -38.85
C PRO A 56 -2.66 5.96 -37.87
N PHE A 57 -3.23 4.95 -37.22
CA PHE A 57 -2.53 4.00 -36.36
C PHE A 57 -3.19 2.62 -36.47
N ALA A 58 -2.41 1.58 -36.79
CA ALA A 58 -2.90 0.20 -36.91
C ALA A 58 -4.14 0.01 -37.84
N GLY A 59 -4.30 0.84 -38.87
CA GLY A 59 -5.48 0.82 -39.76
C GLY A 59 -6.72 1.54 -39.21
N TYR A 60 -6.64 2.12 -38.02
CA TYR A 60 -7.65 2.97 -37.40
C TYR A 60 -7.25 4.45 -37.43
N ALA A 61 -8.22 5.34 -37.31
CA ALA A 61 -8.00 6.73 -36.96
C ALA A 61 -8.09 6.89 -35.43
N MET A 62 -6.98 7.27 -34.79
CA MET A 62 -6.81 7.29 -33.33
C MET A 62 -6.34 8.66 -32.81
N PRO A 63 -6.70 9.08 -31.58
CA PRO A 63 -6.25 10.34 -31.00
C PRO A 63 -4.74 10.33 -30.71
N LEU A 64 -3.99 11.21 -31.36
CA LEU A 64 -2.56 11.40 -31.07
C LEU A 64 -2.33 12.25 -29.81
N VAL A 65 -3.14 13.30 -29.67
CA VAL A 65 -3.05 14.37 -28.68
C VAL A 65 -4.35 15.17 -28.70
N TYR A 66 -4.70 15.82 -27.60
CA TYR A 66 -5.84 16.74 -27.47
C TYR A 66 -5.32 18.17 -27.36
N ASP A 67 -5.97 19.10 -28.05
CA ASP A 67 -5.42 20.44 -28.34
C ASP A 67 -5.14 21.28 -27.07
N GLU A 68 -5.90 21.10 -25.99
CA GLU A 68 -5.76 21.90 -24.76
C GLU A 68 -4.52 21.58 -23.91
N VAL A 69 -3.91 20.39 -24.07
CA VAL A 69 -2.89 19.91 -23.12
C VAL A 69 -1.55 19.53 -23.78
N GLY A 70 -1.55 18.97 -24.98
CA GLY A 70 -0.31 18.59 -25.65
C GLY A 70 0.39 17.33 -25.07
N GLN A 71 1.29 16.73 -25.85
CA GLN A 71 1.84 15.38 -25.55
C GLN A 71 2.66 15.30 -24.26
N VAL A 72 3.45 16.32 -23.96
CA VAL A 72 4.37 16.32 -22.80
C VAL A 72 3.58 16.53 -21.49
N ALA A 73 2.63 17.45 -21.46
CA ALA A 73 1.81 17.64 -20.27
C ALA A 73 0.88 16.44 -20.04
N SER A 74 0.29 15.85 -21.09
CA SER A 74 -0.44 14.58 -20.96
C SER A 74 0.43 13.44 -20.41
N HIS A 75 1.69 13.30 -20.85
CA HIS A 75 2.62 12.32 -20.27
C HIS A 75 2.82 12.57 -18.77
N ASN A 76 3.12 13.81 -18.39
CA ASN A 76 3.37 14.20 -17.00
C ASN A 76 2.12 14.04 -16.13
N HIS A 77 0.92 14.30 -16.66
CA HIS A 77 -0.35 14.08 -15.99
C HIS A 77 -0.59 12.59 -15.71
N VAL A 78 -0.29 11.69 -16.65
CA VAL A 78 -0.36 10.24 -16.40
C VAL A 78 0.68 9.78 -15.38
N ARG A 79 1.88 10.38 -15.35
CA ARG A 79 2.92 10.09 -14.32
C ARG A 79 2.53 10.52 -12.90
N THR A 80 1.64 11.51 -12.74
CA THR A 80 1.33 12.14 -11.43
C THR A 80 -0.13 11.98 -10.97
N SER A 81 -1.04 11.69 -11.90
CA SER A 81 -2.49 11.61 -11.71
C SER A 81 -3.04 10.35 -12.39
N ALA A 82 -3.95 10.49 -13.35
CA ALA A 82 -4.51 9.42 -14.16
C ALA A 82 -4.91 9.95 -15.55
N GLY A 83 -4.68 9.16 -16.59
CA GLY A 83 -5.18 9.42 -17.94
C GLY A 83 -6.00 8.25 -18.48
N LEU A 84 -6.99 8.59 -19.30
CA LEU A 84 -7.86 7.65 -20.00
C LEU A 84 -7.44 7.56 -21.47
N PHE A 85 -7.11 6.36 -21.93
CA PHE A 85 -6.73 6.06 -23.31
C PHE A 85 -7.82 5.21 -23.99
N ASP A 86 -8.17 5.58 -25.23
CA ASP A 86 -8.92 4.69 -26.11
C ASP A 86 -7.98 3.64 -26.70
N VAL A 87 -8.24 2.37 -26.36
CA VAL A 87 -7.53 1.21 -26.90
C VAL A 87 -8.47 0.26 -27.66
N SER A 88 -9.68 0.71 -28.03
CA SER A 88 -10.73 -0.07 -28.72
C SER A 88 -10.37 -0.54 -30.13
N HIS A 89 -9.22 -0.10 -30.66
CA HIS A 89 -8.63 -0.63 -31.89
C HIS A 89 -8.07 -2.05 -31.71
N MET A 90 -7.73 -2.45 -30.47
CA MET A 90 -7.26 -3.80 -30.13
C MET A 90 -8.32 -4.87 -30.38
N VAL A 91 -7.87 -6.09 -30.64
CA VAL A 91 -8.72 -7.22 -30.95
C VAL A 91 -9.12 -7.92 -29.67
N GLN A 92 -10.40 -7.84 -29.31
CA GLN A 92 -10.99 -8.60 -28.21
C GLN A 92 -11.64 -9.88 -28.77
N SER A 93 -11.32 -11.05 -28.21
CA SER A 93 -11.95 -12.31 -28.57
C SER A 93 -12.18 -13.25 -27.38
N ASN A 94 -13.24 -14.03 -27.44
CA ASN A 94 -13.52 -15.12 -26.50
C ASN A 94 -13.22 -16.46 -27.18
N PHE A 95 -12.50 -17.34 -26.49
CA PHE A 95 -12.34 -18.75 -26.86
C PHE A 95 -13.13 -19.61 -25.89
N ARG A 96 -14.01 -20.49 -26.39
CA ARG A 96 -14.90 -21.31 -25.57
C ARG A 96 -14.94 -22.76 -26.03
N GLY A 97 -15.05 -23.69 -25.10
CA GLY A 97 -15.25 -25.12 -25.37
C GLY A 97 -14.43 -26.04 -24.46
N PRO A 98 -14.76 -27.36 -24.39
CA PRO A 98 -14.19 -28.24 -23.37
C PRO A 98 -12.67 -28.44 -23.48
N SER A 99 -12.08 -28.33 -24.69
CA SER A 99 -10.62 -28.37 -24.88
C SER A 99 -9.94 -26.99 -24.93
N ALA A 100 -10.64 -25.89 -24.62
CA ALA A 100 -10.12 -24.52 -24.76
C ALA A 100 -8.79 -24.30 -24.01
N SER A 101 -8.63 -24.82 -22.78
CA SER A 101 -7.35 -24.69 -22.06
C SER A 101 -6.20 -25.43 -22.75
N ALA A 102 -6.45 -26.56 -23.41
CA ALA A 102 -5.42 -27.32 -24.12
C ALA A 102 -5.06 -26.64 -25.45
N PHE A 103 -6.07 -26.16 -26.18
CA PHE A 103 -5.86 -25.33 -27.38
C PHE A 103 -5.03 -24.08 -27.09
N MET A 104 -5.38 -23.33 -26.04
CA MET A 104 -4.67 -22.08 -25.70
C MET A 104 -3.24 -22.33 -25.19
N GLU A 105 -2.97 -23.45 -24.52
CA GLU A 105 -1.59 -23.87 -24.20
C GLU A 105 -0.79 -24.34 -25.42
N TRP A 106 -1.44 -24.88 -26.46
CA TRP A 106 -0.76 -25.21 -27.71
C TRP A 106 -0.50 -23.96 -28.58
N LEU A 107 -1.48 -23.06 -28.65
CA LEU A 107 -1.44 -21.82 -29.43
C LEU A 107 -0.38 -20.83 -28.91
N THR A 108 -0.12 -20.81 -27.60
CA THR A 108 0.76 -19.84 -26.94
C THR A 108 1.78 -20.49 -26.01
N PRO A 109 2.97 -19.90 -25.77
CA PRO A 109 4.03 -20.50 -24.95
C PRO A 109 3.83 -20.39 -23.43
N SER A 110 2.75 -19.74 -22.98
CA SER A 110 2.42 -19.56 -21.55
C SER A 110 1.80 -20.82 -20.94
N SER A 111 1.90 -21.03 -19.62
CA SER A 111 1.19 -22.12 -18.91
C SER A 111 -0.19 -21.64 -18.43
N LEU A 112 -1.23 -21.91 -19.21
CA LEU A 112 -2.59 -21.40 -19.01
C LEU A 112 -3.52 -22.38 -18.25
N SER A 113 -3.19 -23.66 -18.24
CA SER A 113 -3.84 -24.68 -17.39
C SER A 113 -3.69 -24.33 -15.90
N SER A 114 -2.47 -23.96 -15.50
CA SER A 114 -2.12 -23.53 -14.13
C SER A 114 -2.63 -22.13 -13.74
N LEU A 115 -3.05 -21.32 -14.72
CA LEU A 115 -3.60 -20.00 -14.46
C LEU A 115 -4.93 -20.14 -13.71
N LYS A 116 -5.15 -19.30 -12.69
CA LYS A 116 -6.40 -19.30 -11.92
C LYS A 116 -7.54 -18.62 -12.71
N PRO A 117 -8.81 -18.96 -12.44
CA PRO A 117 -9.95 -18.20 -12.95
C PRO A 117 -9.81 -16.71 -12.64
N TYR A 118 -10.15 -15.88 -13.62
CA TYR A 118 -10.02 -14.43 -13.69
C TYR A 118 -8.60 -13.84 -13.58
N HIS A 119 -7.54 -14.66 -13.61
CA HIS A 119 -6.17 -14.17 -13.77
C HIS A 119 -5.80 -14.00 -15.26
N SER A 120 -4.90 -13.06 -15.51
CA SER A 120 -4.40 -12.68 -16.84
C SER A 120 -2.88 -12.82 -16.91
N THR A 121 -2.36 -13.22 -18.06
CA THR A 121 -0.91 -13.20 -18.35
C THR A 121 -0.63 -12.56 -19.71
N LEU A 122 0.49 -11.85 -19.84
CA LEU A 122 1.04 -11.53 -21.15
C LEU A 122 1.60 -12.82 -21.76
N SER A 123 1.31 -13.03 -23.03
CA SER A 123 1.81 -14.12 -23.87
C SER A 123 2.17 -13.56 -25.25
N VAL A 124 2.66 -14.43 -26.13
CA VAL A 124 2.93 -14.11 -27.54
C VAL A 124 2.34 -15.18 -28.43
N LEU A 125 1.85 -14.79 -29.61
CA LEU A 125 1.57 -15.70 -30.70
C LEU A 125 2.88 -15.92 -31.47
N LEU A 126 3.16 -17.15 -31.90
CA LEU A 126 4.42 -17.51 -32.55
C LEU A 126 4.18 -18.20 -33.90
N ASN A 127 5.04 -17.91 -34.88
CA ASN A 127 5.10 -18.70 -36.11
C ASN A 127 5.81 -20.04 -35.87
N GLU A 128 5.72 -20.95 -36.83
CA GLU A 128 6.31 -22.31 -36.75
C GLU A 128 7.85 -22.30 -36.59
N HIS A 129 8.51 -21.17 -36.86
CA HIS A 129 9.95 -20.95 -36.69
C HIS A 129 10.30 -20.27 -35.36
N GLY A 130 9.33 -20.00 -34.48
CA GLY A 130 9.52 -19.40 -33.15
C GLY A 130 9.68 -17.88 -33.15
N GLY A 131 9.44 -17.20 -34.28
CA GLY A 131 9.37 -15.76 -34.39
C GLY A 131 8.00 -15.21 -33.99
N ILE A 132 7.93 -13.96 -33.54
CA ILE A 132 6.75 -13.40 -32.88
C ILE A 132 5.73 -12.90 -33.91
N ILE A 133 4.50 -13.44 -33.82
CA ILE A 133 3.36 -12.95 -34.57
C ILE A 133 2.82 -11.67 -33.91
N ASP A 134 2.32 -11.74 -32.69
CA ASP A 134 1.99 -10.51 -31.94
C ASP A 134 2.01 -10.76 -30.42
N ASP A 135 1.98 -9.69 -29.64
CA ASP A 135 1.77 -9.74 -28.20
C ASP A 135 0.27 -9.80 -27.85
N THR A 136 -0.08 -10.62 -26.85
CA THR A 136 -1.48 -10.86 -26.48
C THR A 136 -1.62 -11.06 -24.97
N ILE A 137 -2.69 -10.51 -24.39
CA ILE A 137 -3.06 -10.73 -22.98
C ILE A 137 -4.12 -11.81 -22.94
N VAL A 138 -3.81 -12.93 -22.29
CA VAL A 138 -4.73 -14.06 -22.12
C VAL A 138 -5.28 -14.05 -20.70
N THR A 139 -6.58 -13.84 -20.58
CA THR A 139 -7.34 -13.92 -19.33
C THR A 139 -8.13 -15.22 -19.30
N LYS A 140 -7.96 -16.03 -18.26
CA LYS A 140 -8.74 -17.24 -18.07
C LYS A 140 -10.03 -16.90 -17.35
N HIS A 141 -11.21 -17.23 -17.88
CA HIS A 141 -12.46 -17.17 -17.11
C HIS A 141 -12.77 -18.53 -16.47
N SER A 142 -12.53 -19.63 -17.19
CA SER A 142 -12.59 -21.01 -16.68
C SER A 142 -11.61 -21.91 -17.44
N ASN A 143 -11.59 -23.22 -17.20
CA ASN A 143 -10.82 -24.16 -18.06
C ASN A 143 -11.40 -24.26 -19.49
N GLU A 144 -12.64 -23.82 -19.69
CA GLU A 144 -13.40 -23.91 -20.95
C GLU A 144 -13.68 -22.55 -21.57
N ALA A 145 -13.19 -21.45 -20.97
CA ALA A 145 -13.46 -20.09 -21.42
C ALA A 145 -12.27 -19.16 -21.16
N PHE A 146 -11.78 -18.51 -22.22
CA PHE A 146 -10.69 -17.53 -22.18
C PHE A 146 -11.11 -16.25 -22.91
N TYR A 147 -10.80 -15.10 -22.32
CA TYR A 147 -10.89 -13.79 -22.93
C TYR A 147 -9.49 -13.31 -23.30
N VAL A 148 -9.32 -12.92 -24.56
CA VAL A 148 -8.01 -12.63 -25.17
C VAL A 148 -8.04 -11.24 -25.77
N VAL A 149 -7.02 -10.44 -25.45
CA VAL A 149 -6.80 -9.11 -26.04
C VAL A 149 -5.49 -9.14 -26.81
N THR A 150 -5.59 -9.11 -28.13
CA THR A 150 -4.45 -9.06 -29.05
C THR A 150 -4.28 -7.65 -29.61
N ASN A 151 -3.04 -7.26 -29.83
CA ASN A 151 -2.66 -5.99 -30.40
C ASN A 151 -3.35 -5.71 -31.76
N ALA A 152 -3.57 -4.44 -32.08
CA ALA A 152 -4.37 -4.04 -33.24
C ALA A 152 -3.61 -4.14 -34.57
N GLY A 153 -2.28 -4.01 -34.52
CA GLY A 153 -1.42 -3.73 -35.67
C GLY A 153 -1.52 -4.71 -36.82
N ARG A 154 -1.92 -5.97 -36.54
CA ARG A 154 -2.01 -7.05 -37.51
C ARG A 154 -3.36 -7.79 -37.51
N ARG A 155 -4.40 -7.20 -36.92
CA ARG A 155 -5.77 -7.74 -36.72
C ARG A 155 -6.23 -8.79 -37.73
N GLU A 156 -6.24 -8.47 -39.03
CA GLU A 156 -6.74 -9.40 -40.06
C GLU A 156 -5.88 -10.65 -40.20
N ARG A 157 -4.55 -10.48 -40.12
CA ARG A 157 -3.57 -11.57 -40.19
C ARG A 157 -3.59 -12.41 -38.93
N ASP A 158 -3.71 -11.81 -37.75
CA ASP A 158 -3.72 -12.55 -36.49
C ASP A 158 -5.03 -13.32 -36.32
N LEU A 159 -6.18 -12.72 -36.67
CA LEU A 159 -7.47 -13.40 -36.69
C LEU A 159 -7.52 -14.52 -37.75
N ALA A 160 -6.90 -14.34 -38.92
CA ALA A 160 -6.78 -15.40 -39.91
C ALA A 160 -5.89 -16.55 -39.40
N TRP A 161 -4.75 -16.24 -38.79
CA TRP A 161 -3.83 -17.24 -38.22
C TRP A 161 -4.46 -17.99 -37.02
N MET A 162 -5.13 -17.29 -36.11
CA MET A 162 -5.84 -17.94 -35.00
C MET A 162 -6.98 -18.84 -35.49
N ARG A 163 -7.69 -18.48 -36.58
CA ARG A 163 -8.70 -19.34 -37.21
C ARG A 163 -8.09 -20.57 -37.88
N ASP A 164 -7.03 -20.42 -38.65
CA ASP A 164 -6.26 -21.54 -39.25
C ASP A 164 -5.86 -22.56 -38.17
N LYS A 165 -5.30 -22.09 -37.06
CA LYS A 165 -4.89 -22.96 -35.94
C LYS A 165 -6.06 -23.52 -35.14
N LEU A 166 -7.18 -22.83 -35.06
CA LEU A 166 -8.42 -23.36 -34.47
C LEU A 166 -9.02 -24.49 -35.32
N GLU A 167 -9.03 -24.34 -36.64
CA GLU A 167 -9.46 -25.37 -37.59
C GLU A 167 -8.51 -26.59 -37.55
N GLU A 168 -7.20 -26.36 -37.54
CA GLU A 168 -6.17 -27.41 -37.37
C GLU A 168 -6.38 -28.19 -36.05
N TRP A 169 -6.59 -27.48 -34.94
CA TRP A 169 -6.83 -28.09 -33.63
C TRP A 169 -8.12 -28.91 -33.60
N ASN A 170 -9.24 -28.34 -34.03
CA ASN A 170 -10.53 -29.03 -34.05
C ASN A 170 -10.53 -30.24 -35.00
N ALA A 171 -9.73 -30.21 -36.07
CA ALA A 171 -9.52 -31.35 -36.96
C ALA A 171 -8.59 -32.43 -36.38
N SER A 172 -7.77 -32.12 -35.38
CA SER A 172 -6.82 -33.06 -34.75
C SER A 172 -7.51 -34.15 -33.90
N GLU A 173 -6.79 -35.23 -33.57
CA GLU A 173 -7.31 -36.26 -32.66
C GLU A 173 -7.62 -35.70 -31.27
N SER A 174 -6.77 -34.80 -30.76
CA SER A 174 -6.97 -34.13 -29.46
C SER A 174 -8.22 -33.23 -29.45
N GLY A 175 -8.50 -32.52 -30.54
CA GLY A 175 -9.73 -31.72 -30.67
C GLY A 175 -10.99 -32.58 -30.80
N ARG A 176 -10.93 -33.68 -31.56
CA ARG A 176 -12.06 -34.60 -31.73
C ARG A 176 -12.42 -35.37 -30.46
N GLN A 177 -11.43 -35.78 -29.66
CA GLN A 177 -11.66 -36.48 -28.39
C GLN A 177 -11.95 -35.52 -27.22
N GLY A 178 -11.35 -34.34 -27.22
CA GLY A 178 -11.47 -33.34 -26.15
C GLY A 178 -12.64 -32.35 -26.30
N GLY A 179 -13.39 -32.39 -27.41
CA GLY A 179 -14.44 -31.43 -27.71
C GLY A 179 -13.93 -30.16 -28.40
N THR A 180 -14.71 -29.62 -29.33
CA THR A 180 -14.32 -28.48 -30.17
C THR A 180 -14.18 -27.18 -29.40
N VAL A 181 -13.31 -26.30 -29.88
CA VAL A 181 -13.15 -24.91 -29.41
C VAL A 181 -13.71 -23.95 -30.45
N GLU A 182 -14.46 -22.96 -29.99
CA GLU A 182 -15.01 -21.87 -30.79
C GLU A 182 -14.30 -20.55 -30.46
N MET A 183 -14.16 -19.66 -31.44
CA MET A 183 -13.64 -18.30 -31.25
C MET A 183 -14.67 -17.25 -31.70
N GLU A 184 -15.11 -16.43 -30.76
CA GLU A 184 -15.95 -15.25 -30.96
C GLU A 184 -15.08 -14.00 -30.99
N VAL A 185 -15.22 -13.15 -32.01
CA VAL A 185 -14.55 -11.82 -32.06
C VAL A 185 -15.54 -10.76 -31.61
N MET A 186 -15.17 -9.99 -30.59
CA MET A 186 -16.03 -8.95 -29.99
C MET A 186 -15.96 -7.66 -30.83
N GLU A 187 -16.50 -7.71 -32.04
CA GLU A 187 -16.52 -6.57 -32.97
C GLU A 187 -17.30 -5.37 -32.40
N GLY A 188 -16.76 -4.16 -32.61
CA GLY A 188 -17.37 -2.91 -32.15
C GLY A 188 -17.34 -2.63 -30.65
N TRP A 189 -16.78 -3.51 -29.82
CA TRP A 189 -16.66 -3.28 -28.37
C TRP A 189 -15.62 -2.20 -28.04
N GLY A 190 -15.92 -1.38 -27.05
CA GLY A 190 -14.97 -0.45 -26.46
C GLY A 190 -13.91 -1.18 -25.63
N LEU A 191 -12.70 -0.63 -25.60
CA LEU A 191 -11.67 -0.98 -24.62
C LEU A 191 -10.99 0.31 -24.15
N LEU A 192 -11.13 0.61 -22.87
CA LEU A 192 -10.62 1.82 -22.24
C LEU A 192 -9.49 1.47 -21.27
N ALA A 193 -8.34 2.13 -21.40
CA ALA A 193 -7.24 1.98 -20.45
C ALA A 193 -7.13 3.21 -19.55
N LEU A 194 -7.50 3.07 -18.28
CA LEU A 194 -7.30 4.09 -17.23
C LEU A 194 -5.95 3.82 -16.55
N GLN A 195 -5.03 4.78 -16.59
CA GLN A 195 -3.61 4.56 -16.28
C GLN A 195 -3.02 5.69 -15.44
N GLY A 196 -2.19 5.38 -14.46
CA GLY A 196 -1.48 6.35 -13.60
C GLY A 196 -1.68 6.08 -12.10
N PRO A 197 -0.86 6.67 -11.22
CA PRO A 197 -0.86 6.36 -9.78
C PRO A 197 -2.18 6.68 -9.06
N GLN A 198 -3.04 7.55 -9.61
CA GLN A 198 -4.35 7.86 -9.05
C GLN A 198 -5.49 7.01 -9.65
N ALA A 199 -5.24 6.18 -10.67
CA ALA A 199 -6.26 5.41 -11.39
C ALA A 199 -7.11 4.53 -10.47
N ALA A 200 -6.47 3.82 -9.52
CA ALA A 200 -7.17 2.95 -8.57
C ALA A 200 -7.99 3.72 -7.55
N ALA A 201 -7.46 4.84 -7.03
CA ALA A 201 -8.17 5.69 -6.09
C ALA A 201 -9.39 6.36 -6.73
N TYR A 202 -9.26 6.81 -7.97
CA TYR A 202 -10.36 7.38 -8.75
C TYR A 202 -11.42 6.33 -9.11
N LEU A 203 -11.03 5.19 -9.69
CA LEU A 203 -12.00 4.17 -10.08
C LEU A 203 -12.78 3.63 -8.87
N GLN A 204 -12.15 3.58 -7.70
CA GLN A 204 -12.80 3.19 -6.44
C GLN A 204 -13.94 4.11 -6.02
N THR A 205 -13.95 5.39 -6.42
CA THR A 205 -15.08 6.29 -6.11
C THR A 205 -16.32 6.00 -6.95
N LEU A 206 -16.16 5.29 -8.07
CA LEU A 206 -17.23 4.98 -9.03
C LEU A 206 -17.80 3.56 -8.86
N THR A 207 -17.27 2.77 -7.91
CA THR A 207 -17.69 1.37 -7.69
C THR A 207 -17.76 1.01 -6.20
N PRO A 208 -18.80 0.27 -5.76
CA PRO A 208 -18.84 -0.34 -4.43
C PRO A 208 -17.94 -1.58 -4.31
N PHE A 209 -17.37 -2.09 -5.40
CA PHE A 209 -16.44 -3.22 -5.39
C PHE A 209 -15.09 -2.80 -4.80
N ASP A 210 -14.51 -3.57 -3.88
CA ASP A 210 -13.18 -3.27 -3.32
C ASP A 210 -12.07 -3.60 -4.33
N LEU A 211 -11.57 -2.58 -5.03
CA LEU A 211 -10.53 -2.71 -6.05
C LEU A 211 -9.18 -3.18 -5.48
N LYS A 212 -9.01 -3.25 -4.14
CA LYS A 212 -7.83 -3.90 -3.54
C LYS A 212 -7.80 -5.41 -3.78
N GLN A 213 -8.95 -6.03 -4.00
CA GLN A 213 -9.06 -7.44 -4.36
C GLN A 213 -8.52 -7.71 -5.78
N LEU A 214 -8.61 -6.72 -6.67
CA LEU A 214 -7.97 -6.74 -7.98
C LEU A 214 -6.48 -6.41 -7.84
N THR A 215 -5.66 -7.45 -7.74
CA THR A 215 -4.20 -7.35 -7.82
C THR A 215 -3.74 -7.30 -9.29
N PHE A 216 -2.50 -6.87 -9.55
CA PHE A 216 -1.97 -6.76 -10.92
C PHE A 216 -1.98 -8.11 -11.63
N GLY A 217 -2.56 -8.19 -12.84
CA GLY A 217 -2.76 -9.45 -13.56
C GLY A 217 -4.00 -10.23 -13.10
N THR A 218 -4.98 -9.56 -12.49
CA THR A 218 -6.30 -10.13 -12.18
C THR A 218 -7.41 -9.27 -12.78
N SER A 219 -8.58 -9.88 -12.98
CA SER A 219 -9.77 -9.23 -13.51
C SER A 219 -11.02 -9.61 -12.72
N ALA A 220 -12.10 -8.87 -12.92
CA ALA A 220 -13.44 -9.21 -12.43
C ALA A 220 -14.49 -8.53 -13.30
N PHE A 221 -15.76 -8.94 -13.14
CA PHE A 221 -16.88 -8.08 -13.52
C PHE A 221 -17.16 -7.11 -12.37
N VAL A 222 -17.09 -5.81 -12.65
CA VAL A 222 -17.14 -4.74 -11.65
C VAL A 222 -18.31 -3.81 -11.96
N PRO A 223 -19.20 -3.53 -10.99
CA PRO A 223 -20.26 -2.54 -11.13
C PRO A 223 -19.70 -1.12 -10.99
N ILE A 224 -19.65 -0.35 -12.07
CA ILE A 224 -19.19 1.05 -12.13
C ILE A 224 -20.41 1.93 -12.45
N GLU A 225 -20.91 2.70 -11.47
CA GLU A 225 -22.08 3.61 -11.60
C GLU A 225 -23.26 3.02 -12.43
N GLY A 226 -23.62 1.76 -12.16
CA GLY A 226 -24.73 1.05 -12.84
C GLY A 226 -24.33 0.21 -14.06
N PHE A 227 -23.11 0.34 -14.59
CA PHE A 227 -22.57 -0.52 -15.65
C PHE A 227 -21.81 -1.71 -15.05
N ASN A 228 -22.12 -2.95 -15.45
CA ASN A 228 -21.33 -4.12 -15.03
C ASN A 228 -20.32 -4.49 -16.11
N LEU A 229 -19.05 -4.14 -15.90
CA LEU A 229 -18.00 -4.17 -16.94
C LEU A 229 -16.89 -5.16 -16.59
N HIS A 230 -16.27 -5.80 -17.59
CA HIS A 230 -15.07 -6.60 -17.35
C HIS A 230 -13.88 -5.66 -17.18
N VAL A 231 -13.29 -5.68 -15.98
CA VAL A 231 -12.18 -4.82 -15.57
C VAL A 231 -10.98 -5.69 -15.23
N ALA A 232 -9.88 -5.52 -15.95
CA ALA A 232 -8.60 -6.15 -15.69
C ALA A 232 -7.61 -5.13 -15.14
N ARG A 233 -6.92 -5.43 -14.03
CA ARG A 233 -5.84 -4.58 -13.52
C ARG A 233 -4.53 -4.92 -14.22
N GLY A 234 -3.98 -3.95 -14.93
CA GLY A 234 -2.85 -4.11 -15.83
C GLY A 234 -1.99 -2.85 -15.89
N GLY A 235 -1.21 -2.72 -16.97
CA GLY A 235 -0.25 -1.63 -17.11
C GLY A 235 0.07 -1.31 -18.56
N TYR A 236 -0.97 -1.03 -19.35
CA TYR A 236 -0.91 -0.71 -20.78
C TYR A 236 0.19 0.31 -21.16
N THR A 237 0.41 1.33 -20.32
CA THR A 237 1.42 2.38 -20.53
C THR A 237 2.76 2.13 -19.86
N GLY A 238 2.84 1.12 -18.99
CA GLY A 238 3.94 0.93 -18.05
C GLY A 238 3.63 1.41 -16.64
N GLU A 239 2.62 2.28 -16.46
CA GLU A 239 2.06 2.61 -15.14
C GLU A 239 1.18 1.47 -14.58
N ASP A 240 0.70 1.63 -13.34
CA ASP A 240 -0.42 0.85 -12.80
C ASP A 240 -1.76 1.41 -13.31
N GLY A 241 -2.78 0.56 -13.42
CA GLY A 241 -4.09 0.97 -13.91
C GLY A 241 -4.98 -0.20 -14.33
N PHE A 242 -6.01 0.11 -15.11
CA PHE A 242 -7.07 -0.83 -15.47
C PHE A 242 -7.37 -0.77 -16.97
N GLU A 243 -7.67 -1.92 -17.55
CA GLU A 243 -8.22 -2.09 -18.88
C GLU A 243 -9.68 -2.53 -18.70
N ILE A 244 -10.61 -1.79 -19.31
CA ILE A 244 -12.06 -1.89 -19.08
C ILE A 244 -12.72 -2.18 -20.42
N SER A 245 -13.26 -3.39 -20.57
CA SER A 245 -14.03 -3.81 -21.75
C SER A 245 -15.47 -3.31 -21.63
N VAL A 246 -15.97 -2.64 -22.67
CA VAL A 246 -17.27 -1.96 -22.64
C VAL A 246 -18.12 -2.38 -23.84
N PRO A 247 -19.40 -2.75 -23.65
CA PRO A 247 -20.32 -3.01 -24.76
C PRO A 247 -20.42 -1.82 -25.73
N PRO A 248 -20.64 -2.04 -27.04
CA PRO A 248 -20.67 -0.98 -28.05
C PRO A 248 -21.63 0.16 -27.69
N SER A 249 -22.83 -0.18 -27.21
CA SER A 249 -23.90 0.77 -26.85
C SER A 249 -23.62 1.61 -25.60
N GLN A 250 -22.62 1.25 -24.78
CA GLN A 250 -22.29 1.92 -23.52
C GLN A 250 -20.95 2.66 -23.57
N THR A 251 -20.18 2.47 -24.64
CA THR A 251 -18.77 2.88 -24.71
C THR A 251 -18.58 4.39 -24.55
N VAL A 252 -19.43 5.22 -25.19
CA VAL A 252 -19.37 6.68 -25.08
C VAL A 252 -19.71 7.17 -23.68
N ASP A 253 -20.72 6.61 -23.02
CA ASP A 253 -21.16 7.07 -21.71
C ASP A 253 -20.20 6.64 -20.59
N VAL A 254 -19.62 5.45 -20.69
CA VAL A 254 -18.52 5.03 -19.81
C VAL A 254 -17.27 5.87 -20.03
N ALA A 255 -16.95 6.26 -21.27
CA ALA A 255 -15.84 7.19 -21.53
C ALA A 255 -16.08 8.58 -20.91
N LYS A 256 -17.29 9.15 -21.06
CA LYS A 256 -17.69 10.40 -20.38
C LYS A 256 -17.65 10.29 -18.86
N LEU A 257 -18.01 9.15 -18.30
CA LEU A 257 -17.96 8.90 -16.86
C LEU A 257 -16.50 8.88 -16.36
N LEU A 258 -15.63 8.11 -17.02
CA LEU A 258 -14.25 7.88 -16.60
C LEU A 258 -13.29 9.04 -16.91
N SER A 259 -13.67 9.98 -17.78
CA SER A 259 -12.84 11.14 -18.17
C SER A 259 -13.07 12.40 -17.33
N LYS A 260 -13.84 12.31 -16.23
CA LYS A 260 -14.02 13.44 -15.30
C LYS A 260 -12.73 13.70 -14.50
N PRO A 261 -12.42 14.97 -14.13
CA PRO A 261 -11.29 15.29 -13.27
C PRO A 261 -11.26 14.44 -11.99
N PRO A 262 -10.09 13.97 -11.51
CA PRO A 262 -8.73 14.32 -11.96
C PRO A 262 -8.21 13.53 -13.19
N VAL A 263 -9.04 12.70 -13.84
CA VAL A 263 -8.63 11.97 -15.05
C VAL A 263 -8.60 12.89 -16.26
N GLN A 264 -7.65 12.67 -17.18
CA GLN A 264 -7.54 13.40 -18.44
C GLN A 264 -7.60 12.46 -19.65
N LEU A 265 -8.34 12.82 -20.71
CA LEU A 265 -8.24 12.16 -22.01
C LEU A 265 -6.80 12.23 -22.55
N THR A 266 -6.24 11.08 -22.93
CA THR A 266 -4.83 10.95 -23.28
C THR A 266 -4.60 10.13 -24.55
N GLY A 267 -3.78 10.67 -25.46
CA GLY A 267 -3.55 10.14 -26.80
C GLY A 267 -2.23 9.38 -26.98
N LEU A 268 -2.03 8.84 -28.18
CA LEU A 268 -0.91 7.97 -28.54
C LEU A 268 0.49 8.57 -28.26
N GLY A 269 0.66 9.89 -28.35
CA GLY A 269 1.96 10.53 -28.12
C GLY A 269 2.47 10.41 -26.67
N ALA A 270 1.56 10.47 -25.69
CA ALA A 270 1.89 10.21 -24.29
C ALA A 270 2.08 8.70 -24.04
N ARG A 271 1.24 7.85 -24.65
CA ARG A 271 1.35 6.39 -24.59
C ARG A 271 2.72 5.89 -25.03
N ASP A 272 3.21 6.35 -26.18
CA ASP A 272 4.49 5.90 -26.75
C ASP A 272 5.68 6.31 -25.87
N SER A 273 5.60 7.48 -25.23
CA SER A 273 6.66 7.96 -24.35
C SER A 273 6.69 7.25 -23.00
N LEU A 274 5.52 6.98 -22.39
CA LEU A 274 5.40 6.17 -21.18
C LEU A 274 5.91 4.73 -21.42
N ARG A 275 5.47 4.10 -22.51
CA ARG A 275 5.87 2.71 -22.85
C ARG A 275 7.37 2.58 -23.15
N LEU A 276 7.98 3.57 -23.82
CA LEU A 276 9.42 3.54 -24.08
C LEU A 276 10.21 3.69 -22.78
N GLU A 277 9.81 4.60 -21.88
CA GLU A 277 10.44 4.74 -20.55
C GLU A 277 10.30 3.46 -19.72
N ALA A 278 9.18 2.74 -19.85
CA ALA A 278 8.97 1.42 -19.26
C ALA A 278 9.67 0.26 -20.00
N GLY A 279 10.35 0.51 -21.13
CA GLY A 279 11.02 -0.53 -21.94
C GLY A 279 10.07 -1.58 -22.51
N MET A 280 8.79 -1.26 -22.67
CA MET A 280 7.78 -2.16 -23.21
C MET A 280 7.93 -2.29 -24.72
N CYS A 281 7.82 -3.52 -25.25
CA CYS A 281 7.87 -3.77 -26.67
C CYS A 281 6.66 -3.19 -27.41
N LEU A 282 6.82 -2.96 -28.71
CA LEU A 282 5.74 -2.75 -29.66
C LEU A 282 5.94 -3.62 -30.91
N TYR A 283 4.87 -4.22 -31.42
CA TYR A 283 4.92 -4.91 -32.70
C TYR A 283 5.22 -3.94 -33.85
N GLY A 284 6.09 -4.35 -34.78
CA GLY A 284 6.60 -3.54 -35.88
C GLY A 284 7.82 -2.68 -35.51
N ASN A 285 8.14 -2.56 -34.22
CA ASN A 285 9.36 -1.91 -33.74
C ASN A 285 10.30 -2.92 -33.08
N GLU A 286 9.92 -3.48 -31.92
CA GLU A 286 10.72 -4.44 -31.17
C GLU A 286 10.37 -5.90 -31.47
N LEU A 287 9.13 -6.16 -31.91
CA LEU A 287 8.62 -7.50 -32.23
C LEU A 287 8.32 -7.59 -33.73
N ASP A 288 8.78 -8.67 -34.35
CA ASP A 288 8.51 -9.06 -35.73
C ASP A 288 8.66 -10.59 -35.87
N GLU A 289 8.32 -11.12 -37.04
CA GLU A 289 8.33 -12.57 -37.31
C GLU A 289 9.73 -13.16 -37.50
N ASP A 290 10.76 -12.32 -37.58
CA ASP A 290 12.19 -12.66 -37.61
C ASP A 290 12.88 -12.41 -36.24
N VAL A 291 12.10 -12.11 -35.20
CA VAL A 291 12.53 -11.91 -33.81
C VAL A 291 11.91 -12.97 -32.93
N THR A 292 12.74 -13.77 -32.28
CA THR A 292 12.31 -14.73 -31.27
C THR A 292 12.09 -14.06 -29.89
N PRO A 293 11.29 -14.66 -28.99
CA PRO A 293 11.17 -14.22 -27.60
C PRO A 293 12.49 -14.16 -26.82
N VAL A 294 13.51 -14.91 -27.26
CA VAL A 294 14.86 -14.89 -26.66
C VAL A 294 15.63 -13.63 -27.03
N GLU A 295 15.54 -13.21 -28.30
CA GLU A 295 16.18 -11.99 -28.81
C GLU A 295 15.51 -10.73 -28.25
N ALA A 296 14.17 -10.73 -28.18
CA ALA A 296 13.37 -9.64 -27.62
C ALA A 296 13.51 -9.48 -26.09
N GLY A 297 14.13 -10.43 -25.39
CA GLY A 297 14.19 -10.45 -23.92
C GLY A 297 12.84 -10.74 -23.27
N LEU A 298 11.93 -11.41 -23.99
CA LEU A 298 10.60 -11.84 -23.53
C LEU A 298 10.59 -13.29 -23.04
N THR A 299 11.74 -13.93 -22.81
CA THR A 299 11.84 -15.34 -22.35
C THR A 299 11.06 -15.62 -21.06
N TRP A 300 10.72 -14.59 -20.29
CA TRP A 300 9.88 -14.69 -19.10
C TRP A 300 8.41 -15.05 -19.39
N VAL A 301 7.88 -14.78 -20.59
CA VAL A 301 6.53 -15.25 -21.02
C VAL A 301 6.48 -16.76 -21.27
N ILE A 302 7.64 -17.42 -21.25
CA ILE A 302 7.79 -18.86 -21.45
C ILE A 302 8.26 -19.47 -20.12
N PRO A 303 7.39 -20.17 -19.37
CA PRO A 303 7.75 -20.84 -18.12
C PRO A 303 8.91 -21.82 -18.32
N LYS A 304 9.76 -22.00 -17.30
CA LYS A 304 10.99 -22.80 -17.39
C LYS A 304 10.75 -24.19 -17.98
N GLU A 305 9.74 -24.89 -17.48
CA GLU A 305 9.30 -26.22 -17.94
C GLU A 305 9.02 -26.26 -19.44
N ARG A 306 8.30 -25.26 -19.96
CA ARG A 306 7.91 -25.17 -21.37
C ARG A 306 9.08 -24.83 -22.30
N ARG A 307 10.14 -24.20 -21.79
CA ARG A 307 11.36 -23.91 -22.60
C ARG A 307 12.00 -25.21 -23.10
N GLU A 308 11.98 -26.27 -22.29
CA GLU A 308 12.59 -27.55 -22.64
C GLU A 308 11.56 -28.55 -23.19
N ALA A 309 10.36 -28.64 -22.59
CA ALA A 309 9.31 -29.54 -23.05
C ALA A 309 8.64 -29.10 -24.36
N GLY A 310 8.60 -27.79 -24.65
CA GLY A 310 7.89 -27.24 -25.80
C GLY A 310 6.36 -27.41 -25.67
N GLY A 311 5.77 -28.10 -26.65
CA GLY A 311 4.32 -28.33 -26.72
C GLY A 311 3.50 -27.11 -27.15
N PHE A 312 4.13 -26.11 -27.78
CA PHE A 312 3.48 -24.94 -28.37
C PHE A 312 4.04 -24.65 -29.77
N ILE A 313 3.29 -23.91 -30.58
CA ILE A 313 3.70 -23.52 -31.94
C ILE A 313 5.01 -22.71 -31.89
N GLY A 314 6.00 -23.09 -32.69
CA GLY A 314 7.31 -22.41 -32.74
C GLY A 314 8.31 -22.82 -31.65
N ALA A 315 7.98 -23.76 -30.76
CA ALA A 315 8.87 -24.21 -29.66
C ALA A 315 10.29 -24.58 -30.13
N ALA A 316 10.42 -25.27 -31.26
CA ALA A 316 11.72 -25.69 -31.80
C ALA A 316 12.65 -24.49 -32.15
N GLY A 317 12.08 -23.36 -32.59
CA GLY A 317 12.83 -22.14 -32.87
C GLY A 317 13.30 -21.45 -31.60
N VAL A 318 12.41 -21.35 -30.60
CA VAL A 318 12.73 -20.83 -29.26
C VAL A 318 13.84 -21.67 -28.60
N GLN A 319 13.72 -22.99 -28.64
CA GLN A 319 14.71 -23.93 -28.10
C GLN A 319 16.07 -23.78 -28.76
N ARG A 320 16.11 -23.60 -30.09
CA ARG A 320 17.36 -23.31 -30.82
C ARG A 320 17.99 -22.02 -30.33
N ALA A 321 17.22 -20.93 -30.25
CA ALA A 321 17.70 -19.63 -29.80
C ALA A 321 18.17 -19.63 -28.32
N LEU A 322 17.58 -20.45 -27.46
CA LEU A 322 18.04 -20.67 -26.09
C LEU A 322 19.36 -21.43 -26.03
N LYS A 323 19.51 -22.48 -26.84
CA LYS A 323 20.68 -23.38 -26.83
C LYS A 323 21.91 -22.80 -27.52
N GLU A 324 21.73 -22.20 -28.69
CA GLU A 324 22.81 -21.61 -29.51
C GLU A 324 23.13 -20.18 -29.07
N GLY A 325 22.20 -19.53 -28.38
CA GLY A 325 22.26 -18.12 -28.00
C GLY A 325 21.72 -17.20 -29.12
N PRO A 326 21.04 -16.10 -28.76
CA PRO A 326 20.46 -15.19 -29.74
C PRO A 326 21.53 -14.40 -30.52
N ALA A 327 21.38 -14.29 -31.84
CA ALA A 327 22.30 -13.58 -32.72
C ALA A 327 22.33 -12.06 -32.46
N LYS A 328 21.15 -11.49 -32.21
CA LYS A 328 20.90 -10.10 -31.80
C LYS A 328 20.19 -10.09 -30.44
N ARG A 329 20.41 -9.08 -29.59
CA ARG A 329 19.62 -8.88 -28.35
C ARG A 329 19.08 -7.47 -28.28
N ARG A 330 17.86 -7.33 -27.79
CA ARG A 330 17.25 -6.03 -27.50
C ARG A 330 17.97 -5.34 -26.34
N VAL A 331 18.23 -4.05 -26.47
CA VAL A 331 18.89 -3.19 -25.49
C VAL A 331 18.17 -1.86 -25.35
N GLY A 332 18.28 -1.24 -24.17
CA GLY A 332 18.01 0.18 -23.97
C GLY A 332 19.28 1.00 -24.19
N LEU A 333 19.12 2.23 -24.67
CA LEU A 333 20.19 3.17 -24.99
C LEU A 333 19.83 4.56 -24.46
N VAL A 334 20.75 5.20 -23.75
CA VAL A 334 20.74 6.65 -23.52
C VAL A 334 21.68 7.29 -24.54
N ILE A 335 21.24 8.34 -25.24
CA ILE A 335 21.93 8.90 -26.41
C ILE A 335 22.22 10.39 -26.21
N GLU A 336 23.48 10.79 -26.42
CA GLU A 336 23.91 12.19 -26.31
C GLU A 336 23.37 13.06 -27.46
N GLY A 337 22.97 14.28 -27.12
CA GLY A 337 22.59 15.32 -28.08
C GLY A 337 21.15 15.21 -28.57
N ALA A 338 20.94 14.58 -29.74
CA ALA A 338 19.63 14.54 -30.39
C ALA A 338 19.05 13.11 -30.38
N PRO A 339 17.72 12.94 -30.36
CA PRO A 339 17.10 11.62 -30.30
C PRO A 339 17.33 10.85 -31.61
N ALA A 340 17.77 9.60 -31.47
CA ALA A 340 17.80 8.65 -32.58
C ALA A 340 16.37 8.26 -32.97
N ARG A 341 16.14 8.03 -34.26
CA ARG A 341 14.88 7.52 -34.80
C ARG A 341 15.01 6.03 -35.10
N GLN A 342 13.87 5.34 -35.21
CA GLN A 342 13.79 3.99 -35.77
C GLN A 342 14.59 3.88 -37.07
N GLY A 343 15.36 2.80 -37.22
CA GLY A 343 16.27 2.57 -38.34
C GLY A 343 17.64 3.25 -38.21
N ALA A 344 17.88 4.08 -37.20
CA ALA A 344 19.22 4.63 -36.94
C ALA A 344 20.22 3.50 -36.64
N LYS A 345 21.38 3.54 -37.28
CA LYS A 345 22.39 2.48 -37.17
C LYS A 345 23.18 2.60 -35.87
N ILE A 346 23.44 1.47 -35.22
CA ILE A 346 24.26 1.35 -34.03
C ILE A 346 25.61 0.75 -34.44
N PHE A 347 26.70 1.39 -34.07
CA PHE A 347 28.08 1.03 -34.36
C PHE A 347 28.89 0.84 -33.07
N ALA A 348 30.05 0.19 -33.19
CA ALA A 348 31.06 0.19 -32.12
C ALA A 348 31.53 1.64 -31.84
N PRO A 349 32.04 1.96 -30.62
CA PRO A 349 32.50 3.31 -30.26
C PRO A 349 33.47 3.96 -31.25
N SER A 350 34.29 3.16 -31.93
CA SER A 350 35.23 3.61 -32.96
C SER A 350 34.59 3.93 -34.32
N GLY A 351 33.28 3.72 -34.51
CA GLY A 351 32.56 3.87 -35.78
C GLY A 351 32.81 2.75 -36.82
N ASN A 352 33.84 1.93 -36.63
CA ASN A 352 34.36 1.00 -37.66
C ASN A 352 33.52 -0.27 -37.91
N ALA A 353 32.55 -0.61 -37.06
CA ALA A 353 31.76 -1.84 -37.18
C ALA A 353 30.29 -1.59 -36.87
N LEU A 354 29.39 -2.06 -37.75
CA LEU A 354 27.95 -2.03 -37.54
C LEU A 354 27.55 -3.13 -36.56
N LEU A 355 26.87 -2.76 -35.48
CA LEU A 355 26.40 -3.67 -34.43
C LEU A 355 24.90 -3.97 -34.52
N GLY A 356 24.11 -3.06 -35.10
CA GLY A 356 22.67 -3.23 -35.27
C GLY A 356 21.94 -1.92 -35.54
N SER A 357 20.71 -1.79 -35.03
CA SER A 357 19.85 -0.63 -35.29
C SER A 357 18.86 -0.33 -34.16
N VAL A 358 18.51 0.95 -34.04
CA VAL A 358 17.46 1.49 -33.17
C VAL A 358 16.08 1.08 -33.70
N THR A 359 15.22 0.60 -32.81
CA THR A 359 13.83 0.19 -33.09
C THR A 359 12.83 1.28 -32.70
N SER A 360 13.03 1.93 -31.54
CA SER A 360 12.20 3.03 -31.04
C SER A 360 13.09 4.08 -30.39
N GLY A 361 12.75 5.37 -30.48
CA GLY A 361 13.55 6.43 -29.84
C GLY A 361 12.90 7.80 -29.82
N ILE A 362 12.92 8.45 -28.65
CA ILE A 362 12.33 9.77 -28.38
C ILE A 362 13.10 10.51 -27.26
N PRO A 363 12.94 11.83 -27.10
CA PRO A 363 13.25 12.50 -25.84
C PRO A 363 12.26 12.06 -24.75
N SER A 364 12.75 11.56 -23.63
CA SER A 364 11.95 11.22 -22.45
C SER A 364 11.56 12.48 -21.67
N PRO A 365 10.26 12.76 -21.46
CA PRO A 365 9.82 13.84 -20.59
C PRO A 365 10.30 13.66 -19.15
N THR A 366 10.22 12.44 -18.60
CA THR A 366 10.53 12.17 -17.19
C THR A 366 12.03 12.26 -16.88
N LEU A 367 12.89 11.75 -17.76
CA LEU A 367 14.35 11.70 -17.56
C LEU A 367 15.06 12.96 -18.04
N SER A 368 14.43 13.79 -18.88
CA SER A 368 15.09 14.86 -19.64
C SER A 368 16.29 14.36 -20.46
N GLN A 369 16.23 13.12 -20.96
CA GLN A 369 17.29 12.45 -21.75
C GLN A 369 16.71 11.86 -23.04
N ASN A 370 17.53 11.71 -24.08
CA ASN A 370 17.11 10.93 -25.25
C ASN A 370 17.30 9.44 -24.97
N ILE A 371 16.20 8.69 -24.99
CA ILE A 371 16.21 7.24 -24.79
C ILE A 371 15.79 6.53 -26.08
N ALA A 372 16.31 5.34 -26.28
CA ALA A 372 15.98 4.50 -27.43
C ALA A 372 16.07 3.01 -27.08
N MET A 373 15.24 2.20 -27.72
CA MET A 373 15.43 0.76 -27.81
C MET A 373 16.10 0.40 -29.13
N GLY A 374 16.83 -0.71 -29.17
CA GLY A 374 17.39 -1.24 -30.40
C GLY A 374 17.88 -2.67 -30.25
N TYR A 375 18.27 -3.28 -31.36
CA TYR A 375 18.97 -4.56 -31.38
C TYR A 375 20.46 -4.36 -31.62
N VAL A 376 21.29 -5.05 -30.85
CA VAL A 376 22.75 -5.14 -31.06
C VAL A 376 23.19 -6.59 -31.14
N SER A 377 24.28 -6.83 -31.88
CA SER A 377 24.91 -8.14 -32.01
C SER A 377 25.35 -8.72 -30.65
N SER A 378 25.38 -10.04 -30.56
CA SER A 378 25.82 -10.74 -29.36
C SER A 378 27.21 -10.28 -28.91
N GLY A 379 27.40 -10.13 -27.58
CA GLY A 379 28.56 -9.50 -26.96
C GLY A 379 28.40 -8.02 -26.59
N TRP A 380 27.64 -7.23 -27.35
CA TRP A 380 27.51 -5.77 -27.17
C TRP A 380 26.34 -5.31 -26.28
N HIS A 381 25.57 -6.25 -25.74
CA HIS A 381 24.33 -5.99 -25.02
C HIS A 381 24.48 -5.79 -23.50
N LYS A 382 25.71 -5.75 -22.96
CA LYS A 382 25.95 -5.62 -21.52
C LYS A 382 25.68 -4.19 -21.05
N LYS A 383 25.06 -4.02 -19.88
CA LYS A 383 24.90 -2.72 -19.19
C LYS A 383 26.24 -1.96 -19.14
N GLY A 384 26.22 -0.67 -19.46
CA GLY A 384 27.39 0.20 -19.44
C GLY A 384 28.30 0.08 -20.67
N THR A 385 27.97 -0.78 -21.64
CA THR A 385 28.71 -0.84 -22.92
C THR A 385 28.48 0.45 -23.68
N GLU A 386 29.56 1.16 -24.04
CA GLU A 386 29.49 2.30 -24.94
C GLU A 386 29.29 1.82 -26.38
N VAL A 387 28.45 2.54 -27.14
CA VAL A 387 28.23 2.36 -28.57
C VAL A 387 28.09 3.73 -29.25
N ALA A 388 28.15 3.78 -30.57
CA ALA A 388 27.92 4.98 -31.35
C ALA A 388 26.64 4.84 -32.20
N VAL A 389 25.70 5.79 -32.10
CA VAL A 389 24.45 5.78 -32.87
C VAL A 389 24.50 6.87 -33.94
N ASP A 390 24.11 6.54 -35.17
CA ASP A 390 23.98 7.53 -36.25
C ASP A 390 22.71 8.37 -36.06
N VAL A 391 22.89 9.62 -35.62
CA VAL A 391 21.82 10.60 -35.47
C VAL A 391 22.02 11.71 -36.51
N ARG A 392 21.25 11.61 -37.61
CA ARG A 392 21.25 12.57 -38.73
C ARG A 392 22.62 12.67 -39.43
N ASN A 393 23.20 11.53 -39.83
CA ASN A 393 24.52 11.41 -40.45
C ASN A 393 25.68 11.88 -39.54
N LYS A 394 25.51 11.77 -38.23
CA LYS A 394 26.52 12.09 -37.22
C LYS A 394 26.50 11.03 -36.15
N LEU A 395 27.64 10.36 -35.96
CA LEU A 395 27.80 9.46 -34.82
C LEU A 395 27.68 10.25 -33.51
N ARG A 396 26.86 9.73 -32.61
CA ARG A 396 26.64 10.22 -31.24
C ARG A 396 26.97 9.11 -30.28
N LYS A 397 27.61 9.45 -29.17
CA LYS A 397 27.86 8.50 -28.09
C LYS A 397 26.53 8.07 -27.49
N ALA A 398 26.41 6.78 -27.21
CA ALA A 398 25.30 6.20 -26.49
C ALA A 398 25.80 5.11 -25.53
N VAL A 399 25.04 4.85 -24.48
CA VAL A 399 25.39 3.85 -23.45
C VAL A 399 24.24 2.85 -23.31
N VAL A 400 24.59 1.56 -23.39
CA VAL A 400 23.65 0.47 -23.14
C VAL A 400 23.17 0.54 -21.70
N THR A 401 21.88 0.86 -21.55
CA THR A 401 21.24 1.19 -20.28
C THR A 401 20.18 0.13 -19.96
N PRO A 402 20.00 -0.25 -18.67
CA PRO A 402 18.96 -1.21 -18.30
C PRO A 402 17.57 -0.68 -18.65
N MET A 403 16.65 -1.61 -18.90
CA MET A 403 15.23 -1.32 -19.04
C MET A 403 14.47 -1.96 -17.86
N PRO A 404 13.41 -1.34 -17.33
CA PRO A 404 12.87 -0.03 -17.73
C PRO A 404 13.85 1.11 -17.43
N PHE A 405 13.78 2.19 -18.22
CA PHE A 405 14.58 3.41 -18.00
C PHE A 405 14.07 4.21 -16.79
N MET A 406 12.76 4.13 -16.52
CA MET A 406 12.12 4.65 -15.30
C MET A 406 11.29 3.56 -14.61
N LEU A 407 11.50 3.38 -13.32
CA LEU A 407 10.66 2.51 -12.47
C LEU A 407 9.38 3.23 -12.04
N ARG A 408 8.30 2.47 -11.78
CA ARG A 408 7.00 2.99 -11.36
C ARG A 408 7.09 3.77 -10.05
N ILE A 409 6.37 4.89 -9.97
CA ILE A 409 6.19 5.67 -8.73
C ILE A 409 5.08 4.99 -7.90
N HIS A 410 5.46 4.29 -6.82
CA HIS A 410 4.50 3.59 -5.95
C HIS A 410 3.94 4.45 -4.79
N ASN A 411 4.24 5.75 -4.74
CA ASN A 411 3.76 6.64 -3.67
C ASN A 411 3.78 8.12 -4.10
N PRO A 412 2.69 8.91 -3.98
CA PRO A 412 2.68 10.34 -4.31
C PRO A 412 3.70 11.20 -3.53
N ARG A 413 4.27 10.68 -2.43
CA ARG A 413 5.29 11.37 -1.62
C ARG A 413 6.70 11.43 -2.24
N SER A 414 6.97 10.76 -3.36
CA SER A 414 8.35 10.69 -3.93
C SER A 414 8.67 11.74 -5.02
N LEU A 415 7.81 12.74 -5.24
CA LEU A 415 8.01 13.76 -6.28
C LEU A 415 9.15 14.75 -6.01
N SER A 416 9.68 14.82 -4.77
CA SER A 416 10.74 15.75 -4.37
C SER A 416 12.17 15.35 -4.75
N ARG A 417 12.40 14.19 -5.39
CA ARG A 417 13.76 13.66 -5.70
C ARG A 417 14.18 13.70 -7.19
N ILE A 418 13.43 14.37 -8.07
CA ILE A 418 13.84 14.60 -9.47
C ILE A 418 14.11 16.09 -9.71
N VAL A 419 15.31 16.54 -9.31
CA VAL A 419 15.90 17.81 -9.76
C VAL A 419 17.29 17.54 -10.33
N LEU A 420 17.58 18.21 -11.45
CA LEU A 420 18.70 17.97 -12.36
C LEU A 420 20.08 18.02 -11.67
N ALA A 421 20.92 17.02 -11.96
CA ALA A 421 22.37 17.15 -11.85
C ALA A 421 22.94 17.58 -13.21
N PRO A 422 23.50 18.80 -13.35
CA PRO A 422 24.10 19.23 -14.60
C PRO A 422 25.47 18.55 -14.81
N HIS A 423 25.74 18.12 -16.04
CA HIS A 423 27.09 17.80 -16.51
C HIS A 423 27.41 18.69 -17.70
N GLY A 424 28.46 19.50 -17.56
CA GLY A 424 28.75 20.60 -18.48
C GLY A 424 29.55 20.19 -19.72
N ALA A 425 29.45 21.03 -20.74
CA ALA A 425 30.41 21.12 -21.83
C ALA A 425 30.94 22.56 -21.87
N GLY A 426 32.26 22.74 -21.81
CA GLY A 426 32.90 24.05 -21.93
C GLY A 426 32.88 24.57 -23.38
N GLY A 427 33.22 25.83 -23.64
CA GLY A 427 33.71 26.91 -22.78
C GLY A 427 34.30 28.01 -23.67
N LEU A 428 34.94 29.06 -23.12
CA LEU A 428 35.91 29.89 -23.85
C LEU A 428 36.62 30.93 -22.95
N LEU A 429 37.84 31.28 -23.35
CA LEU A 429 38.73 32.35 -22.88
C LEU A 429 39.48 32.18 -21.54
N ALA A 430 40.81 32.25 -21.68
CA ALA A 430 41.86 32.29 -20.66
C ALA A 430 42.46 33.75 -20.62
N PRO A 431 43.62 34.09 -20.00
CA PRO A 431 44.62 33.26 -19.29
C PRO A 431 45.23 33.90 -18.01
N THR A 432 46.42 33.44 -17.60
CA THR A 432 47.35 33.91 -16.54
C THR A 432 47.12 33.34 -15.13
N LEU A 433 48.15 32.88 -14.37
CA LEU A 433 49.61 32.83 -14.58
C LEU A 433 50.28 31.64 -13.83
N ARG A 434 51.58 31.41 -14.13
CA ARG A 434 52.56 30.40 -13.61
C ARG A 434 52.66 30.31 -12.06
N ALA A 435 53.26 29.30 -11.40
CA ALA A 435 54.25 28.26 -11.77
C ALA A 435 53.98 26.94 -10.97
N GLY A 436 54.44 25.72 -11.30
CA GLY A 436 55.83 25.20 -11.39
C GLY A 436 56.25 24.52 -10.05
N PHE A 437 56.99 23.41 -9.96
CA PHE A 437 57.56 22.45 -10.92
C PHE A 437 58.07 21.17 -10.14
N PHE A 438 58.32 20.04 -10.82
CA PHE A 438 58.95 18.77 -10.33
C PHE A 438 58.18 17.89 -9.28
N GLY A 439 58.18 16.55 -9.36
CA GLY A 439 58.58 15.64 -10.46
C GLY A 439 58.82 14.15 -10.08
N LEU A 440 58.23 13.22 -10.86
CA LEU A 440 58.52 11.75 -10.95
C LEU A 440 58.23 10.88 -9.67
N ARG A 441 57.92 9.56 -9.72
CA ARG A 441 57.92 8.55 -10.81
C ARG A 441 56.96 7.36 -10.54
N ARG A 442 56.25 6.92 -11.60
CA ARG A 442 55.71 5.57 -11.95
C ARG A 442 55.34 4.48 -10.89
N ALA A 443 54.09 4.01 -11.06
CA ALA A 443 53.63 2.61 -11.25
C ALA A 443 53.23 1.73 -10.03
N GLY A 444 52.02 1.15 -10.13
CA GLY A 444 51.49 0.06 -9.28
C GLY A 444 49.95 0.02 -9.33
N ARG A 445 49.35 -1.00 -9.96
CA ARG A 445 47.88 -1.19 -9.99
C ARG A 445 47.43 -1.93 -8.72
N GLY A 446 46.34 -1.48 -8.11
CA GLY A 446 45.62 -2.19 -7.04
C GLY A 446 44.09 -2.01 -7.20
N HIS A 447 43.33 -3.08 -6.98
CA HIS A 447 41.86 -3.08 -7.16
C HIS A 447 41.14 -2.27 -6.09
N VAL A 448 40.06 -1.59 -6.50
CA VAL A 448 39.00 -1.06 -5.61
C VAL A 448 37.71 -1.85 -5.90
N PRO A 449 37.01 -2.38 -4.88
CA PRO A 449 35.72 -3.06 -5.07
C PRO A 449 34.57 -2.06 -5.22
N PRO A 450 33.46 -2.44 -5.89
CA PRO A 450 32.28 -1.57 -6.04
C PRO A 450 31.42 -1.52 -4.75
N PRO A 451 30.61 -0.46 -4.56
CA PRO A 451 29.72 -0.31 -3.40
C PRO A 451 28.49 -1.24 -3.46
N PRO A 452 27.82 -1.50 -2.31
CA PRO A 452 26.70 -2.44 -2.23
C PRO A 452 25.41 -1.93 -2.88
N VAL A 453 24.58 -2.87 -3.35
CA VAL A 453 23.31 -2.64 -4.05
C VAL A 453 22.15 -2.66 -3.05
N LEU A 454 21.28 -1.63 -3.11
CA LEU A 454 20.04 -1.59 -2.32
C LEU A 454 18.99 -2.57 -2.86
N LEU A 455 18.41 -3.39 -1.99
CA LEU A 455 17.29 -4.29 -2.32
C LEU A 455 15.98 -3.49 -2.32
N VAL A 456 15.33 -3.39 -3.48
CA VAL A 456 13.97 -2.86 -3.64
C VAL A 456 13.08 -3.98 -4.17
N ARG A 457 11.91 -4.21 -3.53
CA ARG A 457 10.91 -5.19 -3.99
C ARG A 457 10.34 -4.76 -5.34
N GLY A 458 10.90 -5.30 -6.42
CA GLY A 458 10.31 -5.23 -7.75
C GLY A 458 9.44 -6.44 -8.04
N TYR A 459 8.16 -6.25 -8.30
CA TYR A 459 7.37 -7.25 -9.03
C TYR A 459 7.81 -7.23 -10.51
N ALA A 460 8.02 -8.41 -11.08
CA ALA A 460 8.60 -8.66 -12.41
C ALA A 460 10.11 -8.34 -12.57
N GLN A 461 10.97 -9.09 -11.88
CA GLN A 461 12.26 -9.51 -12.44
C GLN A 461 12.48 -11.02 -12.29
N GLY A 462 12.65 -11.72 -13.42
CA GLY A 462 13.23 -13.06 -13.43
C GLY A 462 14.77 -12.95 -13.45
N PRO A 463 15.51 -13.88 -12.79
CA PRO A 463 16.96 -13.76 -12.66
C PRO A 463 17.70 -14.11 -13.97
N GLY A 464 18.77 -13.37 -14.29
CA GLY A 464 19.69 -13.75 -15.37
C GLY A 464 20.61 -12.65 -15.91
N GLY A 465 21.73 -12.37 -15.23
CA GLY A 465 22.89 -11.64 -15.78
C GLY A 465 24.08 -12.60 -16.00
N ALA A 466 24.76 -12.52 -17.15
CA ALA A 466 25.59 -13.61 -17.67
C ALA A 466 27.07 -13.63 -17.24
N GLY A 467 27.67 -14.83 -17.18
CA GLY A 467 29.12 -15.01 -17.39
C GLY A 467 29.76 -16.36 -16.99
N GLY A 468 30.16 -17.18 -17.97
CA GLY A 468 31.31 -18.10 -17.85
C GLY A 468 31.04 -19.60 -17.64
N MET A 469 31.40 -20.43 -18.63
CA MET A 469 31.47 -21.91 -18.58
C MET A 469 32.68 -22.40 -17.74
N PRO A 470 32.62 -23.64 -17.18
CA PRO A 470 33.36 -24.73 -17.83
C PRO A 470 32.68 -26.12 -17.81
N GLY A 471 32.87 -26.89 -18.89
CA GLY A 471 32.85 -28.37 -18.85
C GLY A 471 31.52 -29.09 -19.14
N PHE A 472 31.56 -30.08 -20.04
CA PHE A 472 30.46 -30.99 -20.37
C PHE A 472 30.31 -32.13 -19.34
N SER A 473 29.08 -32.54 -19.01
CA SER A 473 28.71 -33.96 -18.87
C SER A 473 27.17 -34.16 -18.96
N PHE A 474 26.72 -35.41 -19.16
CA PHE A 474 25.33 -35.76 -19.48
C PHE A 474 24.47 -36.10 -18.25
N GLY A 475 23.29 -35.49 -18.16
CA GLY A 475 22.15 -35.90 -17.34
C GLY A 475 22.23 -35.53 -15.84
N PRO A 476 21.15 -35.03 -15.22
CA PRO A 476 21.10 -34.88 -13.78
C PRO A 476 20.91 -36.26 -13.12
N GLN A 477 22.03 -36.93 -12.83
CA GLN A 477 22.09 -37.68 -11.58
C GLN A 477 21.89 -36.66 -10.45
N HIS A 478 20.92 -36.89 -9.57
CA HIS A 478 20.72 -36.11 -8.34
C HIS A 478 22.05 -36.00 -7.60
N GLN A 479 22.65 -34.80 -7.57
CA GLN A 479 23.92 -34.63 -6.88
C GLN A 479 23.66 -34.58 -5.38
N LYS A 480 24.40 -35.42 -4.64
CA LYS A 480 24.27 -35.56 -3.18
C LYS A 480 24.34 -34.18 -2.50
N GLY A 481 23.24 -33.77 -1.85
CA GLY A 481 23.13 -32.51 -1.12
C GLY A 481 22.59 -31.31 -1.91
N GLU A 482 22.20 -31.47 -3.18
CA GLU A 482 21.70 -30.37 -4.02
C GLU A 482 20.35 -29.82 -3.51
N ALA A 483 19.39 -30.70 -3.17
CA ALA A 483 18.08 -30.27 -2.66
C ALA A 483 18.20 -29.66 -1.26
N LEU A 484 19.08 -30.21 -0.42
CA LEU A 484 19.35 -29.62 0.89
C LEU A 484 19.92 -28.20 0.79
N LYS A 485 20.70 -27.89 -0.24
CA LYS A 485 21.25 -26.55 -0.50
C LYS A 485 20.23 -25.60 -1.14
N GLU A 486 19.31 -26.09 -1.96
CA GLU A 486 18.25 -25.27 -2.59
C GLU A 486 17.14 -24.89 -1.60
N TYR A 487 16.74 -25.82 -0.73
CA TYR A 487 15.57 -25.68 0.16
C TYR A 487 15.93 -25.46 1.64
N SER A 488 17.15 -25.02 1.98
CA SER A 488 17.50 -24.66 3.36
C SER A 488 18.51 -23.52 3.51
N VAL A 489 18.50 -22.90 4.71
CA VAL A 489 19.42 -21.85 5.13
C VAL A 489 20.28 -22.35 6.30
N ASP A 490 21.61 -22.23 6.20
CA ASP A 490 22.55 -22.67 7.22
C ASP A 490 22.75 -21.62 8.32
N LEU A 491 22.02 -21.77 9.43
CA LEU A 491 22.12 -20.88 10.59
C LEU A 491 23.49 -20.98 11.27
N THR A 492 24.14 -22.15 11.24
CA THR A 492 25.50 -22.32 11.77
C THR A 492 26.56 -21.60 10.93
N GLU A 493 26.37 -21.45 9.62
CA GLU A 493 27.21 -20.61 8.77
C GLU A 493 26.95 -19.12 9.03
N MET A 494 25.68 -18.71 9.20
CA MET A 494 25.34 -17.34 9.58
C MET A 494 25.94 -16.94 10.94
N ALA A 495 25.91 -17.85 11.92
CA ALA A 495 26.55 -17.68 13.23
C ALA A 495 28.07 -17.49 13.14
N ARG A 496 28.76 -18.31 12.32
CA ARG A 496 30.22 -18.15 12.08
C ARG A 496 30.56 -16.79 11.47
N ASN A 497 29.70 -16.32 10.57
CA ASN A 497 29.86 -15.05 9.86
C ASN A 497 29.33 -13.81 10.64
N GLY A 498 28.92 -13.96 11.91
CA GLY A 498 28.42 -12.85 12.74
C GLY A 498 27.09 -12.24 12.27
N LYS A 499 26.34 -12.93 11.38
CA LYS A 499 25.13 -12.40 10.75
C LYS A 499 23.85 -12.60 11.55
N LEU A 500 23.85 -13.48 12.55
CA LEU A 500 22.73 -13.63 13.48
C LEU A 500 22.74 -12.50 14.51
N ASP A 501 21.56 -12.19 15.03
CA ASP A 501 21.40 -11.22 16.12
C ASP A 501 21.74 -11.86 17.49
N PRO A 502 22.12 -11.04 18.49
CA PRO A 502 22.36 -11.53 19.84
C PRO A 502 21.06 -12.02 20.47
N ILE A 503 21.11 -13.18 21.12
CA ILE A 503 19.95 -13.80 21.76
C ILE A 503 20.01 -13.55 23.27
N ILE A 504 18.98 -12.88 23.80
CA ILE A 504 18.91 -12.45 25.21
C ILE A 504 17.75 -13.16 25.91
N GLY A 505 18.00 -13.71 27.10
CA GLY A 505 16.94 -14.19 28.01
C GLY A 505 16.23 -15.48 27.58
N ARG A 506 16.81 -16.29 26.67
CA ARG A 506 16.27 -17.60 26.23
C ARG A 506 17.19 -18.79 26.58
N ASP A 507 18.03 -18.63 27.60
CA ASP A 507 19.08 -19.59 27.94
C ASP A 507 18.55 -20.96 28.39
N GLU A 508 17.39 -20.99 29.05
CA GLU A 508 16.75 -22.21 29.53
C GLU A 508 16.14 -23.00 28.39
N GLU A 509 15.44 -22.34 27.45
CA GLU A 509 14.82 -22.96 26.29
C GLU A 509 15.88 -23.49 25.31
N ILE A 510 16.98 -22.75 25.11
CA ILE A 510 18.14 -23.24 24.34
C ILE A 510 18.77 -24.45 25.05
N ARG A 511 19.01 -24.39 26.37
CA ARG A 511 19.57 -25.51 27.16
C ARG A 511 18.65 -26.73 27.11
N ARG A 512 17.33 -26.53 27.18
CA ARG A 512 16.31 -27.59 27.08
C ARG A 512 16.28 -28.21 25.69
N THR A 513 16.42 -27.41 24.63
CA THR A 513 16.52 -27.87 23.24
C THR A 513 17.76 -28.74 23.05
N ILE A 514 18.93 -28.30 23.54
CA ILE A 514 20.18 -29.09 23.57
C ILE A 514 20.01 -30.41 24.33
N GLN A 515 19.39 -30.36 25.52
CA GLN A 515 19.13 -31.55 26.34
C GLN A 515 18.25 -32.57 25.59
N ILE A 516 17.23 -32.10 24.87
CA ILE A 516 16.32 -32.96 24.12
C ILE A 516 17.02 -33.58 22.90
N LEU A 517 17.75 -32.78 22.11
CA LEU A 517 18.54 -33.26 20.96
C LEU A 517 19.57 -34.34 21.33
N SER A 518 20.02 -34.34 22.59
CA SER A 518 20.98 -35.31 23.13
C SER A 518 20.34 -36.62 23.66
N ARG A 519 19.01 -36.77 23.60
CA ARG A 519 18.31 -37.97 24.11
C ARG A 519 18.37 -39.14 23.13
N ARG A 520 18.33 -40.37 23.68
CA ARG A 520 18.15 -41.62 22.89
C ARG A 520 16.72 -41.82 22.36
N THR A 521 15.71 -41.25 23.03
CA THR A 521 14.29 -41.34 22.64
C THR A 521 13.59 -40.02 22.94
N LYS A 522 12.56 -39.68 22.13
CA LYS A 522 11.96 -38.33 22.06
C LYS A 522 13.04 -37.24 21.91
N SER A 523 13.89 -37.41 20.91
CA SER A 523 15.07 -36.58 20.64
C SER A 523 14.80 -35.31 19.82
N ASN A 524 13.55 -35.10 19.39
CA ASN A 524 13.16 -34.00 18.52
C ASN A 524 12.34 -32.97 19.31
N PRO A 525 12.89 -31.79 19.64
CA PRO A 525 12.13 -30.78 20.37
C PRO A 525 11.10 -30.08 19.47
N VAL A 526 9.95 -29.74 20.04
CA VAL A 526 8.97 -28.86 19.40
C VAL A 526 8.76 -27.65 20.28
N LEU A 527 9.13 -26.49 19.74
CA LEU A 527 8.97 -25.16 20.32
C LEU A 527 7.50 -24.73 20.18
N ILE A 528 6.80 -24.63 21.31
CA ILE A 528 5.37 -24.36 21.38
C ILE A 528 5.15 -23.04 22.09
N GLY A 529 4.61 -22.06 21.37
CA GLY A 529 4.26 -20.76 21.91
C GLY A 529 3.48 -19.93 20.89
N PRO A 530 2.95 -18.75 21.26
CA PRO A 530 2.31 -17.84 20.32
C PRO A 530 3.25 -17.42 19.17
N PRO A 531 2.74 -16.79 18.09
CA PRO A 531 3.57 -16.09 17.12
C PRO A 531 4.35 -14.94 17.78
N GLY A 532 5.51 -14.58 17.25
CA GLY A 532 6.29 -13.41 17.72
C GLY A 532 7.13 -13.60 18.99
N VAL A 533 6.93 -14.65 19.81
CA VAL A 533 7.65 -14.80 21.10
C VAL A 533 9.15 -15.16 21.01
N GLY A 534 9.72 -15.24 19.82
CA GLY A 534 11.14 -15.59 19.60
C GLY A 534 11.43 -17.09 19.47
N LYS A 535 10.56 -17.86 18.80
CA LYS A 535 10.78 -19.30 18.57
C LYS A 535 12.02 -19.56 17.68
N THR A 536 12.18 -18.79 16.61
CA THR A 536 13.34 -18.87 15.69
C THR A 536 14.64 -18.40 16.37
N ALA A 537 14.57 -17.38 17.23
CA ALA A 537 15.69 -16.88 18.03
C ALA A 537 16.34 -17.97 18.93
N ILE A 538 15.57 -18.96 19.39
CA ILE A 538 16.11 -20.12 20.13
C ILE A 538 16.98 -21.03 19.24
N LEU A 539 16.67 -21.15 17.95
CA LEU A 539 17.48 -21.92 16.99
C LEU A 539 18.74 -21.18 16.58
N GLU A 540 18.65 -19.86 16.44
CA GLU A 540 19.81 -18.98 16.23
C GLU A 540 20.76 -19.05 17.43
N GLY A 541 20.21 -19.04 18.66
CA GLY A 541 20.95 -19.26 19.89
C GLY A 541 21.59 -20.65 19.98
N LEU A 542 20.90 -21.70 19.51
CA LEU A 542 21.47 -23.04 19.37
C LEU A 542 22.66 -23.06 18.38
N ALA A 543 22.51 -22.43 17.22
CA ALA A 543 23.57 -22.33 16.21
C ALA A 543 24.79 -21.58 16.76
N ASN A 544 24.58 -20.46 17.46
CA ASN A 544 25.62 -19.70 18.14
C ASN A 544 26.37 -20.58 19.18
N ARG A 545 25.66 -21.30 20.05
CA ARG A 545 26.30 -22.20 21.03
C ARG A 545 27.07 -23.36 20.39
N ILE A 546 26.59 -23.94 19.30
CA ILE A 546 27.33 -24.96 18.55
C ILE A 546 28.65 -24.39 18.01
N VAL A 547 28.61 -23.20 17.39
CA VAL A 547 29.81 -22.51 16.88
C VAL A 547 30.77 -22.11 18.00
N ALA A 548 30.26 -21.69 19.15
CA ALA A 548 31.04 -21.36 20.34
C ALA A 548 31.58 -22.61 21.09
N LYS A 549 31.19 -23.83 20.69
CA LYS A 549 31.50 -25.09 21.37
C LYS A 549 30.92 -25.20 22.80
N GLU A 550 29.80 -24.50 23.05
CA GLU A 550 29.04 -24.50 24.31
C GLU A 550 27.91 -25.54 24.32
N VAL A 551 28.17 -26.69 23.72
CA VAL A 551 27.24 -27.83 23.58
C VAL A 551 27.97 -29.12 24.01
N PRO A 552 27.26 -30.25 24.25
CA PRO A 552 27.93 -31.54 24.47
C PRO A 552 28.68 -32.04 23.23
N ASP A 553 29.71 -32.87 23.42
CA ASP A 553 30.57 -33.47 22.38
C ASP A 553 29.79 -33.97 21.14
N SER A 554 28.63 -34.57 21.37
CA SER A 554 27.73 -35.10 20.32
C SER A 554 27.14 -34.05 19.36
N LEU A 555 27.27 -32.75 19.65
CA LEU A 555 26.68 -31.66 18.88
C LEU A 555 27.71 -30.67 18.27
N HIS A 556 28.99 -30.67 18.65
CA HIS A 556 29.98 -29.65 18.21
C HIS A 556 30.15 -29.53 16.70
N HIS A 557 30.00 -30.64 15.98
CA HIS A 557 30.22 -30.72 14.53
C HIS A 557 28.92 -30.63 13.72
N LYS A 558 27.77 -30.45 14.37
CA LYS A 558 26.49 -30.43 13.68
C LYS A 558 26.20 -29.08 13.03
N ARG A 559 25.45 -29.12 11.93
CA ARG A 559 24.92 -27.94 11.24
C ARG A 559 23.45 -27.75 11.58
N VAL A 560 23.00 -26.51 11.75
CA VAL A 560 21.58 -26.18 11.96
C VAL A 560 21.04 -25.58 10.67
N LEU A 561 20.13 -26.30 10.02
CA LEU A 561 19.57 -25.93 8.71
C LEU A 561 18.07 -25.64 8.84
N ALA A 562 17.67 -24.39 8.58
CA ALA A 562 16.26 -24.00 8.51
C ALA A 562 15.69 -24.38 7.13
N LEU A 563 14.68 -25.23 7.08
CA LEU A 563 14.07 -25.72 5.85
C LEU A 563 12.95 -24.77 5.38
N ASP A 564 12.99 -24.35 4.13
CA ASP A 564 11.93 -23.54 3.50
C ASP A 564 10.91 -24.46 2.82
N LEU A 565 9.83 -24.80 3.54
CA LEU A 565 8.73 -25.60 2.99
C LEU A 565 7.95 -24.84 1.89
N ALA A 566 7.92 -23.50 1.93
CA ALA A 566 7.23 -22.72 0.91
C ALA A 566 7.97 -22.76 -0.43
N ALA A 567 9.31 -22.76 -0.42
CA ALA A 567 10.14 -22.96 -1.61
C ALA A 567 9.95 -24.36 -2.26
N ILE A 568 9.67 -25.40 -1.47
CA ILE A 568 9.40 -26.75 -1.98
C ILE A 568 8.03 -26.82 -2.67
N VAL A 569 7.01 -26.16 -2.08
CA VAL A 569 5.64 -26.04 -2.62
C VAL A 569 5.59 -25.09 -3.82
N ALA A 570 6.48 -24.09 -3.87
CA ALA A 570 6.63 -23.22 -5.03
C ALA A 570 7.10 -24.04 -6.25
N GLY A 571 6.31 -23.99 -7.33
CA GLY A 571 6.59 -24.78 -8.53
C GLY A 571 6.48 -26.30 -8.31
N SER A 572 5.52 -26.75 -7.49
CA SER A 572 5.06 -28.15 -7.45
C SER A 572 3.61 -28.27 -7.94
N GLY A 573 3.30 -27.64 -9.08
CA GLY A 573 1.95 -27.58 -9.65
C GLY A 573 1.45 -28.91 -10.24
N ILE A 574 2.35 -29.89 -10.44
CA ILE A 574 2.02 -31.21 -10.98
C ILE A 574 1.88 -32.22 -9.83
N ARG A 575 0.81 -33.02 -9.88
CA ARG A 575 0.48 -34.07 -8.91
C ARG A 575 1.66 -35.03 -8.73
N GLY A 576 2.29 -35.02 -7.56
CA GLY A 576 3.44 -35.86 -7.20
C GLY A 576 4.81 -35.16 -7.16
N GLN A 577 4.99 -33.99 -7.79
CA GLN A 577 6.28 -33.29 -7.78
C GLN A 577 6.72 -32.84 -6.38
N PHE A 578 5.78 -32.41 -5.54
CA PHE A 578 6.06 -32.10 -4.14
C PHE A 578 6.63 -33.32 -3.41
N GLU A 579 6.04 -34.50 -3.61
CA GLU A 579 6.53 -35.73 -2.98
C GLU A 579 7.93 -36.11 -3.47
N GLU A 580 8.24 -35.87 -4.75
CA GLU A 580 9.56 -36.17 -5.31
C GLU A 580 10.63 -35.22 -4.76
N LYS A 581 10.39 -33.90 -4.76
CA LYS A 581 11.28 -32.91 -4.12
C LYS A 581 11.46 -33.20 -2.63
N PHE A 582 10.39 -33.52 -1.91
CA PHE A 582 10.46 -33.82 -0.48
C PHE A 582 11.17 -35.16 -0.19
N LYS A 583 11.02 -36.18 -1.05
CA LYS A 583 11.83 -37.42 -1.01
C LYS A 583 13.31 -37.14 -1.27
N ALA A 584 13.64 -36.26 -2.22
CA ALA A 584 15.02 -35.86 -2.51
C ALA A 584 15.66 -35.12 -1.33
N LEU A 585 14.95 -34.16 -0.73
CA LEU A 585 15.39 -33.46 0.48
C LEU A 585 15.60 -34.42 1.67
N LEU A 586 14.66 -35.32 1.94
CA LEU A 586 14.80 -36.32 3.00
C LEU A 586 15.99 -37.26 2.76
N ARG A 587 16.25 -37.64 1.51
CA ARG A 587 17.45 -38.42 1.15
C ARG A 587 18.71 -37.64 1.47
N ASP A 588 18.86 -36.41 0.98
CA ASP A 588 20.05 -35.58 1.24
C ASP A 588 20.32 -35.40 2.75
N ILE A 589 19.28 -35.28 3.58
CA ILE A 589 19.41 -35.18 5.04
C ILE A 589 19.85 -36.52 5.67
N GLU A 590 19.33 -37.66 5.20
CA GLU A 590 19.80 -38.99 5.63
C GLU A 590 21.26 -39.23 5.21
N ASP A 591 21.64 -38.68 4.05
CA ASP A 591 22.95 -38.80 3.41
C ASP A 591 24.06 -37.98 4.12
N GLU A 592 23.66 -36.97 4.90
CA GLU A 592 24.50 -36.23 5.86
C GLU A 592 24.81 -37.04 7.15
N ALA A 593 24.32 -38.29 7.24
CA ALA A 593 24.62 -39.25 8.30
C ALA A 593 24.40 -38.74 9.74
N GLY A 594 23.43 -37.84 9.92
CA GLY A 594 23.10 -37.25 11.22
C GLY A 594 23.98 -36.07 11.63
N ASN A 595 24.81 -35.51 10.74
CA ASN A 595 25.56 -34.27 11.00
C ASN A 595 24.69 -33.00 10.90
N VAL A 596 23.42 -33.13 10.52
CA VAL A 596 22.47 -32.02 10.37
C VAL A 596 21.36 -32.10 11.42
N ILE A 597 21.00 -30.94 11.97
CA ILE A 597 19.79 -30.68 12.74
C ILE A 597 18.89 -29.82 11.84
N CYS A 598 17.75 -30.36 11.42
CA CYS A 598 16.77 -29.61 10.64
C CYS A 598 15.90 -28.75 11.54
N PHE A 599 15.60 -27.52 11.13
CA PHE A 599 14.56 -26.69 11.72
C PHE A 599 13.41 -26.51 10.73
N ILE A 600 12.17 -26.68 11.19
CA ILE A 600 10.96 -26.34 10.44
C ILE A 600 10.16 -25.36 11.28
N ASP A 601 10.05 -24.11 10.82
CA ASP A 601 9.05 -23.19 11.35
C ASP A 601 7.66 -23.57 10.84
N GLU A 602 6.63 -23.25 11.62
CA GLU A 602 5.25 -23.67 11.38
C GLU A 602 5.11 -25.18 11.03
N LEU A 603 5.74 -26.06 11.82
CA LEU A 603 5.81 -27.52 11.61
C LEU A 603 4.44 -28.18 11.37
N HIS A 604 3.34 -27.56 11.79
CA HIS A 604 1.98 -28.04 11.53
C HIS A 604 1.59 -27.99 10.04
N THR A 605 2.18 -27.09 9.24
CA THR A 605 1.90 -26.93 7.80
C THR A 605 2.19 -28.23 7.05
N LEU A 606 3.30 -28.88 7.40
CA LEU A 606 3.70 -30.20 6.90
C LEU A 606 2.60 -31.26 7.08
N PHE A 607 1.85 -31.23 8.17
CA PHE A 607 0.78 -32.19 8.48
C PHE A 607 -0.59 -31.79 7.93
N ASN A 608 -0.70 -30.65 7.24
CA ASN A 608 -1.90 -30.18 6.57
C ASN A 608 -1.77 -30.21 5.03
N LEU A 609 -0.54 -30.19 4.51
CA LEU A 609 -0.21 -30.46 3.12
C LEU A 609 -0.64 -31.89 2.73
N GLY A 610 -1.59 -31.99 1.79
CA GLY A 610 -2.04 -33.25 1.20
C GLY A 610 -3.43 -33.76 1.62
N LYS A 611 -4.17 -33.04 2.47
CA LYS A 611 -5.54 -33.43 2.89
C LYS A 611 -6.65 -33.21 1.85
N ALA A 612 -6.34 -32.63 0.69
CA ALA A 612 -7.23 -32.62 -0.47
C ALA A 612 -7.16 -33.97 -1.20
N GLU A 613 -8.29 -34.44 -1.74
CA GLU A 613 -8.53 -35.84 -2.14
C GLU A 613 -7.42 -36.46 -3.02
N GLY A 614 -6.65 -37.38 -2.42
CA GLY A 614 -5.77 -38.31 -3.15
C GLY A 614 -4.34 -37.84 -3.42
N THR A 615 -3.68 -37.20 -2.44
CA THR A 615 -2.21 -37.05 -2.39
C THR A 615 -1.66 -37.62 -1.07
N ILE A 616 -0.39 -38.03 -1.01
CA ILE A 616 0.18 -38.57 0.23
C ILE A 616 0.52 -37.42 1.18
N ASP A 617 -0.02 -37.50 2.39
CA ASP A 617 0.32 -36.62 3.53
C ASP A 617 1.83 -36.62 3.80
N ALA A 618 2.47 -35.44 3.77
CA ALA A 618 3.90 -35.29 4.04
C ALA A 618 4.28 -35.76 5.46
N GLY A 619 3.31 -35.73 6.38
CA GLY A 619 3.38 -36.32 7.70
C GLY A 619 3.63 -37.83 7.72
N GLN A 620 3.17 -38.57 6.71
CA GLN A 620 3.48 -39.99 6.56
C GLN A 620 4.90 -40.20 6.00
N MET A 621 5.39 -39.28 5.18
CA MET A 621 6.72 -39.35 4.57
C MET A 621 7.85 -39.10 5.58
N ILE A 622 7.62 -38.22 6.57
CA ILE A 622 8.62 -37.90 7.60
C ILE A 622 8.70 -38.93 8.72
N LYS A 623 7.64 -39.71 8.98
CA LYS A 623 7.61 -40.75 10.03
C LYS A 623 8.75 -41.80 9.91
N PRO A 624 9.03 -42.37 8.72
CA PRO A 624 10.19 -43.24 8.51
C PRO A 624 11.54 -42.56 8.82
N ALA A 625 11.75 -41.32 8.41
CA ALA A 625 13.00 -40.59 8.67
C ALA A 625 13.19 -40.32 10.18
N LEU A 626 12.12 -39.92 10.88
CA LEU A 626 12.12 -39.76 12.35
C LEU A 626 12.34 -41.10 13.08
N ALA A 627 11.99 -42.23 12.48
CA ALA A 627 12.30 -43.57 13.02
C ALA A 627 13.76 -44.00 12.73
N ARG A 628 14.36 -43.53 11.63
CA ARG A 628 15.77 -43.77 11.26
C ARG A 628 16.77 -42.82 11.95
N GLY A 629 16.30 -41.85 12.71
CA GLY A 629 17.16 -40.97 13.53
C GLY A 629 17.32 -39.54 13.02
N LEU A 630 16.47 -39.08 12.09
CA LEU A 630 16.37 -37.66 11.72
C LEU A 630 16.25 -36.79 12.98
N GLN A 631 17.19 -35.85 13.15
CA GLN A 631 17.13 -34.82 14.17
C GLN A 631 16.42 -33.58 13.62
N LEU A 632 15.29 -33.26 14.23
CA LEU A 632 14.42 -32.16 13.81
C LEU A 632 13.95 -31.34 15.00
N VAL A 633 14.04 -30.02 14.87
CA VAL A 633 13.40 -29.04 15.75
C VAL A 633 12.22 -28.45 14.99
N GLY A 634 11.03 -28.47 15.60
CA GLY A 634 9.85 -27.80 15.04
C GLY A 634 9.50 -26.54 15.83
N ALA A 635 8.90 -25.54 15.19
CA ALA A 635 8.14 -24.50 15.88
C ALA A 635 6.66 -24.53 15.44
N THR A 636 5.74 -24.28 16.38
CA THR A 636 4.28 -24.26 16.10
C THR A 636 3.53 -23.52 17.21
N THR A 637 2.21 -23.37 17.11
CA THR A 637 1.37 -22.84 18.20
C THR A 637 0.82 -23.96 19.12
N PRO A 638 0.39 -23.63 20.35
CA PRO A 638 -0.22 -24.61 21.26
C PRO A 638 -1.48 -25.28 20.71
N GLU A 639 -2.23 -24.59 19.85
CA GLU A 639 -3.48 -25.09 19.26
C GLU A 639 -3.19 -26.04 18.10
N GLU A 640 -2.31 -25.66 17.18
CA GLU A 640 -1.88 -26.51 16.07
C GLU A 640 -1.19 -27.78 16.55
N TYR A 641 -0.34 -27.69 17.59
CA TYR A 641 0.25 -28.87 18.22
C TYR A 641 -0.84 -29.84 18.72
N ARG A 642 -1.86 -29.34 19.41
CA ARG A 642 -3.01 -30.14 19.89
C ARG A 642 -3.87 -30.70 18.75
N LYS A 643 -3.99 -29.99 17.61
CA LYS A 643 -4.75 -30.43 16.44
C LYS A 643 -4.01 -31.45 15.58
N THR A 644 -2.68 -31.42 15.54
CA THR A 644 -1.82 -32.24 14.66
C THR A 644 -1.00 -33.27 15.44
N ILE A 645 0.18 -32.88 15.94
CA ILE A 645 1.18 -33.77 16.56
C ILE A 645 0.63 -34.49 17.79
N GLY A 646 -0.12 -33.78 18.65
CA GLY A 646 -0.67 -34.30 19.89
C GLY A 646 -1.82 -35.31 19.73
N LYS A 647 -2.33 -35.52 18.50
CA LYS A 647 -3.31 -36.58 18.20
C LYS A 647 -2.68 -37.83 17.60
N ASP A 648 -1.44 -37.76 17.12
CA ASP A 648 -0.76 -38.87 16.45
C ASP A 648 0.22 -39.57 17.41
N ALA A 649 -0.16 -40.74 17.90
CA ALA A 649 0.63 -41.53 18.84
C ALA A 649 1.99 -42.03 18.29
N ALA A 650 2.25 -41.96 16.98
CA ALA A 650 3.57 -42.22 16.42
C ALA A 650 4.46 -40.97 16.47
N LEU A 651 3.92 -39.79 16.17
CA LEU A 651 4.64 -38.51 16.24
C LEU A 651 4.92 -38.09 17.69
N GLU A 652 3.95 -38.26 18.60
CA GLU A 652 4.09 -37.96 20.04
C GLU A 652 5.20 -38.80 20.71
N ARG A 653 5.55 -39.96 20.15
CA ARG A 653 6.66 -40.83 20.59
C ARG A 653 8.03 -40.44 20.00
N ARG A 654 8.09 -39.42 19.14
CA ARG A 654 9.31 -38.88 18.52
C ARG A 654 9.59 -37.45 18.94
N PHE A 655 8.54 -36.65 19.11
CA PHE A 655 8.63 -35.27 19.54
C PHE A 655 8.57 -35.09 21.07
N GLN A 656 9.18 -34.02 21.56
CA GLN A 656 9.11 -33.56 22.95
C GLN A 656 8.73 -32.08 22.96
N PRO A 657 7.58 -31.70 23.56
CA PRO A 657 7.19 -30.30 23.67
C PRO A 657 8.14 -29.50 24.59
N VAL A 658 8.38 -28.25 24.20
CA VAL A 658 9.06 -27.19 24.94
C VAL A 658 8.13 -25.97 24.91
N SER A 659 7.56 -25.58 26.04
CA SER A 659 6.75 -24.35 26.13
C SER A 659 7.66 -23.14 26.04
N ILE A 660 7.22 -22.11 25.32
CA ILE A 660 7.87 -20.81 25.25
C ILE A 660 6.81 -19.76 25.53
N ASP A 661 6.97 -19.10 26.67
CA ASP A 661 6.04 -18.10 27.13
C ASP A 661 6.45 -16.71 26.64
N GLU A 662 5.49 -15.79 26.57
CA GLU A 662 5.71 -14.38 26.25
C GLU A 662 6.64 -13.77 27.32
N PRO A 663 7.73 -13.07 26.94
CA PRO A 663 8.57 -12.39 27.91
C PRO A 663 7.80 -11.23 28.54
N ASN A 664 8.02 -11.00 29.84
CA ASN A 664 7.47 -9.82 30.49
C ASN A 664 8.11 -8.52 29.96
N VAL A 665 7.62 -7.37 30.41
CA VAL A 665 8.10 -6.05 29.97
C VAL A 665 9.59 -5.84 30.27
N GLU A 666 10.09 -6.28 31.44
CA GLU A 666 11.49 -6.12 31.86
C GLU A 666 12.45 -6.99 31.03
N SER A 667 12.08 -8.25 30.79
CA SER A 667 12.78 -9.14 29.86
C SER A 667 12.78 -8.58 28.44
N THR A 668 11.68 -7.97 28.00
CA THR A 668 11.60 -7.33 26.68
C THR A 668 12.50 -6.10 26.58
N ILE A 669 12.58 -5.25 27.61
CA ILE A 669 13.53 -4.13 27.66
C ILE A 669 14.98 -4.65 27.56
N SER A 670 15.28 -5.77 28.21
CA SER A 670 16.60 -6.41 28.15
C SER A 670 16.93 -6.95 26.76
N ILE A 671 15.95 -7.56 26.07
CA ILE A 671 16.07 -7.99 24.67
C ILE A 671 16.32 -6.78 23.76
N LEU A 672 15.50 -5.72 23.88
CA LEU A 672 15.65 -4.49 23.09
C LEU A 672 17.01 -3.82 23.30
N ARG A 673 17.55 -3.81 24.53
CA ARG A 673 18.89 -3.29 24.84
C ARG A 673 20.00 -4.10 24.15
N GLY A 674 19.86 -5.42 24.07
CA GLY A 674 20.81 -6.27 23.35
C GLY A 674 20.73 -6.10 21.82
N LEU A 675 19.53 -5.86 21.27
CA LEU A 675 19.32 -5.61 19.85
C LEU A 675 19.67 -4.18 19.42
N LYS A 676 19.63 -3.20 20.34
CA LYS A 676 19.85 -1.76 20.05
C LYS A 676 21.03 -1.48 19.09
N PRO A 677 22.26 -2.00 19.29
CA PRO A 677 23.39 -1.70 18.41
C PRO A 677 23.16 -2.11 16.95
N ARG A 678 22.46 -3.24 16.72
CA ARG A 678 22.13 -3.73 15.38
C ARG A 678 21.15 -2.80 14.67
N TYR A 679 20.08 -2.38 15.35
CA TYR A 679 19.09 -1.44 14.81
C TYR A 679 19.68 -0.04 14.57
N GLU A 680 20.53 0.46 15.48
CA GLU A 680 21.24 1.74 15.28
C GLU A 680 22.13 1.73 14.03
N VAL A 681 22.87 0.64 13.78
CA VAL A 681 23.71 0.51 12.58
C VAL A 681 22.88 0.31 11.31
N HIS A 682 21.81 -0.48 11.37
CA HIS A 682 20.92 -0.75 10.24
C HIS A 682 20.26 0.54 9.73
N HIS A 683 19.64 1.32 10.62
CA HIS A 683 18.94 2.56 10.26
C HIS A 683 19.86 3.79 10.20
N GLY A 684 21.04 3.74 10.84
CA GLY A 684 21.97 4.86 10.92
C GLY A 684 21.43 6.01 11.79
N VAL A 685 20.82 5.68 12.93
CA VAL A 685 20.28 6.61 13.94
C VAL A 685 20.69 6.17 15.35
N GLU A 686 20.57 7.03 16.36
CA GLU A 686 20.66 6.61 17.77
C GLU A 686 19.30 6.17 18.34
N ILE A 687 19.30 5.35 19.39
CA ILE A 687 18.07 4.94 20.09
C ILE A 687 18.27 5.15 21.60
N SER A 688 17.45 6.03 22.19
CA SER A 688 17.51 6.30 23.63
C SER A 688 17.00 5.11 24.45
N ASP A 689 17.57 4.87 25.64
CA ASP A 689 17.09 3.80 26.53
C ASP A 689 15.62 4.03 26.96
N ALA A 690 15.24 5.29 27.16
CA ALA A 690 13.86 5.69 27.40
C ALA A 690 12.91 5.27 26.27
N ALA A 691 13.32 5.33 25.00
CA ALA A 691 12.53 4.82 23.88
C ALA A 691 12.33 3.30 23.96
N LEU A 692 13.34 2.54 24.36
CA LEU A 692 13.21 1.07 24.53
C LEU A 692 12.23 0.72 25.65
N VAL A 693 12.29 1.43 26.77
CA VAL A 693 11.33 1.29 27.88
C VAL A 693 9.92 1.66 27.42
N THR A 694 9.76 2.78 26.71
CA THR A 694 8.46 3.19 26.14
C THR A 694 7.95 2.16 25.14
N ALA A 695 8.77 1.59 24.26
CA ALA A 695 8.36 0.59 23.28
C ALA A 695 7.84 -0.69 23.94
N ALA A 696 8.54 -1.21 24.95
CA ALA A 696 8.09 -2.37 25.71
C ALA A 696 6.80 -2.09 26.49
N VAL A 697 6.71 -0.97 27.22
CA VAL A 697 5.52 -0.62 28.02
C VAL A 697 4.31 -0.32 27.12
N TYR A 698 4.49 0.43 26.04
CA TYR A 698 3.38 0.89 25.19
C TYR A 698 2.90 -0.22 24.25
N SER A 699 3.77 -1.07 23.72
CA SER A 699 3.30 -2.26 22.99
C SER A 699 2.60 -3.26 23.91
N ALA A 700 3.08 -3.46 25.15
CA ALA A 700 2.40 -4.31 26.12
C ALA A 700 1.02 -3.77 26.51
N ARG A 701 0.90 -2.46 26.73
CA ARG A 701 -0.35 -1.82 27.16
C ARG A 701 -1.35 -1.58 26.04
N TYR A 702 -0.89 -1.16 24.86
CA TYR A 702 -1.76 -0.61 23.82
C TYR A 702 -1.96 -1.51 22.58
N ILE A 703 -1.13 -2.54 22.39
CA ILE A 703 -1.21 -3.50 21.28
C ILE A 703 -1.47 -4.90 21.85
N SER A 704 -2.74 -5.32 21.87
CA SER A 704 -3.21 -6.52 22.57
C SER A 704 -3.36 -7.78 21.69
N ASP A 705 -3.32 -7.62 20.37
CA ASP A 705 -3.48 -8.69 19.37
C ASP A 705 -2.15 -9.38 18.98
N ARG A 706 -1.02 -8.81 19.41
CA ARG A 706 0.34 -9.35 19.23
C ARG A 706 1.03 -9.58 20.57
N PHE A 707 2.06 -10.42 20.54
CA PHE A 707 2.85 -10.82 21.72
C PHE A 707 4.25 -10.17 21.71
N LEU A 708 4.80 -9.93 22.89
CA LEU A 708 6.20 -9.54 23.08
C LEU A 708 7.14 -10.70 22.70
N PRO A 709 8.40 -10.43 22.32
CA PRO A 709 9.01 -9.11 22.14
C PRO A 709 8.73 -8.48 20.76
N ASP A 710 8.19 -9.25 19.80
CA ASP A 710 7.96 -8.85 18.39
C ASP A 710 7.31 -7.48 18.24
N LYS A 711 6.15 -7.24 18.87
CA LYS A 711 5.46 -5.94 18.82
C LYS A 711 6.24 -4.76 19.39
N ALA A 712 7.23 -4.99 20.26
CA ALA A 712 8.08 -3.94 20.81
C ALA A 712 9.28 -3.65 19.89
N ILE A 713 9.83 -4.69 19.26
CA ILE A 713 10.89 -4.59 18.24
C ILE A 713 10.38 -3.81 17.03
N ASP A 714 9.18 -4.14 16.55
CA ASP A 714 8.50 -3.49 15.42
C ASP A 714 8.28 -1.98 15.63
N LEU A 715 7.91 -1.56 16.85
CA LEU A 715 7.80 -0.13 17.20
C LEU A 715 9.15 0.60 17.15
N VAL A 716 10.24 -0.06 17.57
CA VAL A 716 11.59 0.52 17.52
C VAL A 716 12.07 0.61 16.07
N ASP A 717 11.79 -0.41 15.25
CA ASP A 717 12.12 -0.43 13.82
C ASP A 717 11.39 0.67 13.04
N GLU A 718 10.06 0.78 13.20
CA GLU A 718 9.28 1.82 12.51
C GLU A 718 9.69 3.23 12.97
N ALA A 719 9.98 3.43 14.27
CA ALA A 719 10.42 4.72 14.78
C ALA A 719 11.83 5.11 14.29
N ALA A 720 12.77 4.15 14.23
CA ALA A 720 14.10 4.36 13.69
C ALA A 720 14.06 4.68 12.18
N SER A 721 13.25 3.95 11.42
CA SER A 721 13.00 4.16 10.00
C SER A 721 12.35 5.54 9.72
N ALA A 722 11.35 5.93 10.53
CA ALA A 722 10.70 7.24 10.43
C ALA A 722 11.67 8.40 10.73
N LEU A 723 12.52 8.26 11.76
CA LEU A 723 13.54 9.27 12.07
C LEU A 723 14.60 9.37 10.98
N ARG A 724 15.04 8.23 10.42
CA ARG A 724 15.99 8.21 9.29
C ARG A 724 15.42 8.92 8.06
N LEU A 725 14.14 8.71 7.76
CA LEU A 725 13.46 9.41 6.67
C LEU A 725 13.40 10.93 6.91
N ALA A 726 13.16 11.37 8.15
CA ALA A 726 13.19 12.80 8.51
C ALA A 726 14.59 13.41 8.35
N GLN A 727 15.65 12.69 8.75
CA GLN A 727 17.04 13.13 8.59
C GLN A 727 17.50 13.19 7.12
N GLU A 728 16.96 12.35 6.22
CA GLU A 728 17.26 12.40 4.78
C GLU A 728 16.43 13.42 3.97
N SER A 729 15.35 13.92 4.55
CA SER A 729 14.49 14.95 3.97
C SER A 729 15.03 16.36 4.21
N LYS A 730 14.57 17.33 3.40
CA LYS A 730 14.73 18.75 3.75
C LYS A 730 13.82 19.06 4.96
N PRO A 731 14.23 19.89 5.93
CA PRO A 731 13.36 20.34 7.01
C PRO A 731 12.14 21.09 6.48
N ASP A 732 10.98 20.94 7.12
CA ASP A 732 9.71 21.56 6.70
C ASP A 732 9.82 23.08 6.53
N GLU A 733 10.62 23.75 7.38
CA GLU A 733 10.89 25.19 7.32
C GLU A 733 11.64 25.58 6.02
N LEU A 734 12.63 24.78 5.63
CA LEU A 734 13.38 24.98 4.39
C LEU A 734 12.51 24.64 3.17
N GLU A 735 11.64 23.63 3.25
CA GLU A 735 10.71 23.32 2.18
C GLU A 735 9.63 24.41 2.01
N ALA A 736 9.10 24.95 3.11
CA ALA A 736 8.17 26.08 3.11
C ALA A 736 8.80 27.33 2.47
N LEU A 737 10.01 27.70 2.88
CA LEU A 737 10.77 28.79 2.25
C LEU A 737 11.05 28.53 0.78
N THR A 738 11.38 27.29 0.38
CA THR A 738 11.59 26.94 -1.03
C THR A 738 10.31 27.13 -1.85
N ARG A 739 9.15 26.73 -1.32
CA ARG A 739 7.85 26.93 -1.99
C ARG A 739 7.49 28.42 -2.09
N GLU A 740 7.71 29.18 -1.03
CA GLU A 740 7.45 30.63 -0.98
C GLU A 740 8.35 31.40 -1.97
N ILE A 741 9.62 31.02 -2.09
CA ILE A 741 10.56 31.52 -3.11
C ILE A 741 10.01 31.27 -4.52
N VAL A 742 9.55 30.05 -4.83
CA VAL A 742 8.99 29.72 -6.15
C VAL A 742 7.72 30.52 -6.43
N THR A 743 6.85 30.74 -5.44
CA THR A 743 5.67 31.61 -5.60
C THR A 743 6.06 33.05 -5.93
N LEU A 744 7.05 33.61 -5.21
CA LEU A 744 7.57 34.95 -5.46
C LEU A 744 8.29 35.07 -6.82
N GLU A 745 8.96 34.03 -7.30
CA GLU A 745 9.56 34.00 -8.64
C GLU A 745 8.51 33.98 -9.76
N ILE A 746 7.41 33.25 -9.57
CA ILE A 746 6.28 33.23 -10.52
C ILE A 746 5.59 34.61 -10.55
N GLU A 747 5.35 35.21 -9.38
CA GLU A 747 4.78 36.57 -9.27
C GLU A 747 5.70 37.63 -9.89
N LEU A 748 7.02 37.50 -9.71
CA LEU A 748 8.00 38.40 -10.31
C LEU A 748 8.00 38.30 -11.85
N GLU A 749 7.89 37.09 -12.42
CA GLU A 749 7.85 36.90 -13.86
C GLU A 749 6.54 37.41 -14.48
N SER A 750 5.40 37.34 -13.77
CA SER A 750 4.14 37.93 -14.26
C SER A 750 4.14 39.46 -14.21
N LEU A 751 4.74 40.09 -13.19
CA LEU A 751 4.87 41.55 -13.06
C LEU A 751 5.97 42.18 -13.95
N LYS A 752 6.71 41.36 -14.69
CA LYS A 752 7.93 41.76 -15.42
C LYS A 752 7.67 42.70 -16.60
N ASN A 753 6.56 42.49 -17.31
CA ASN A 753 6.18 43.26 -18.50
C ASN A 753 5.10 44.32 -18.19
N GLU A 754 4.61 44.37 -16.96
CA GLU A 754 3.61 45.36 -16.56
C GLU A 754 4.24 46.74 -16.35
N THR A 755 3.48 47.78 -16.68
CA THR A 755 3.98 49.17 -16.80
C THR A 755 3.20 50.20 -15.99
N ASP A 756 2.13 49.78 -15.30
CA ASP A 756 1.41 50.65 -14.38
C ASP A 756 2.17 50.82 -13.04
N VAL A 757 1.88 51.92 -12.35
CA VAL A 757 2.60 52.32 -11.13
C VAL A 757 2.46 51.28 -10.01
N PHE A 758 1.29 50.65 -9.86
CA PHE A 758 1.05 49.67 -8.80
C PHE A 758 1.80 48.36 -9.07
N SER A 759 1.86 47.90 -10.32
CA SER A 759 2.66 46.73 -10.70
C SER A 759 4.16 46.96 -10.53
N VAL A 760 4.66 48.17 -10.80
CA VAL A 760 6.07 48.52 -10.57
C VAL A 760 6.41 48.52 -9.07
N GLU A 761 5.62 49.19 -8.22
CA GLU A 761 5.81 49.18 -6.76
C GLU A 761 5.67 47.76 -6.18
N ARG A 762 4.72 46.96 -6.69
CA ARG A 762 4.55 45.56 -6.30
C ARG A 762 5.77 44.73 -6.67
N ARG A 763 6.31 44.91 -7.88
CA ARG A 763 7.51 44.20 -8.37
C ARG A 763 8.71 44.46 -7.48
N GLU A 764 9.01 45.72 -7.15
CA GLU A 764 10.12 46.08 -6.26
C GLU A 764 9.99 45.40 -4.89
N LYS A 765 8.78 45.37 -4.33
CA LYS A 765 8.50 44.71 -3.04
C LYS A 765 8.60 43.18 -3.10
N VAL A 766 8.23 42.57 -4.22
CA VAL A 766 8.42 41.13 -4.48
C VAL A 766 9.90 40.80 -4.63
N GLU A 767 10.70 41.63 -5.32
CA GLU A 767 12.16 41.47 -5.45
C GLU A 767 12.90 41.59 -4.11
N GLU A 768 12.50 42.54 -3.25
CA GLU A 768 13.03 42.67 -1.89
C GLU A 768 12.72 41.42 -1.04
N THR A 769 11.45 41.00 -1.04
CA THR A 769 11.00 39.82 -0.29
C THR A 769 11.71 38.55 -0.76
N LEU A 770 11.78 38.34 -2.08
CA LEU A 770 12.45 37.20 -2.71
C LEU A 770 13.93 37.09 -2.31
N ARG A 771 14.64 38.23 -2.23
CA ARG A 771 16.04 38.30 -1.80
C ARG A 771 16.20 37.86 -0.35
N SER A 772 15.39 38.42 0.55
CA SER A 772 15.38 38.06 1.97
C SER A 772 15.08 36.56 2.19
N ARG A 773 14.08 36.01 1.48
CA ARG A 773 13.76 34.57 1.57
C ARG A 773 14.88 33.69 1.02
N LYS A 774 15.54 34.07 -0.07
CA LYS A 774 16.68 33.33 -0.65
C LYS A 774 17.90 33.30 0.28
N GLU A 775 18.22 34.42 0.93
CA GLU A 775 19.30 34.48 1.92
C GLU A 775 19.02 33.56 3.12
N GLU A 776 17.79 33.57 3.63
CA GLU A 776 17.37 32.70 4.73
C GLU A 776 17.38 31.21 4.35
N ALA A 777 16.83 30.87 3.18
CA ALA A 777 16.87 29.49 2.68
C ALA A 777 18.32 28.98 2.50
N GLY A 778 19.22 29.83 1.98
CA GLY A 778 20.65 29.49 1.85
C GLY A 778 21.35 29.27 3.20
N ARG A 779 21.00 30.07 4.22
CA ARG A 779 21.49 29.91 5.60
C ARG A 779 21.07 28.56 6.19
N LEU A 780 19.80 28.20 6.05
CA LEU A 780 19.25 26.94 6.55
C LEU A 780 19.78 25.73 5.77
N GLU A 781 19.90 25.81 4.45
CA GLU A 781 20.46 24.72 3.63
C GLU A 781 21.92 24.44 3.99
N GLY A 782 22.72 25.47 4.31
CA GLY A 782 24.08 25.31 4.82
C GLY A 782 24.15 24.55 6.15
N VAL A 783 23.25 24.85 7.10
CA VAL A 783 23.15 24.12 8.38
C VAL A 783 22.76 22.67 8.17
N TRP A 784 21.76 22.40 7.33
CA TRP A 784 21.29 21.05 7.03
C TRP A 784 22.37 20.17 6.37
N GLN A 785 23.12 20.71 5.40
CA GLN A 785 24.22 19.98 4.76
C GLN A 785 25.36 19.64 5.75
N ALA A 786 25.68 20.56 6.67
CA ALA A 786 26.68 20.33 7.71
C ALA A 786 26.28 19.22 8.68
N GLU A 787 25.02 19.19 9.11
CA GLU A 787 24.50 18.15 10.01
C GLU A 787 24.40 16.79 9.30
N ARG A 788 23.92 16.74 8.05
CA ARG A 788 23.91 15.51 7.25
C ARG A 788 25.32 14.93 7.08
N ALA A 789 26.32 15.77 6.85
CA ALA A 789 27.72 15.33 6.77
C ALA A 789 28.27 14.84 8.13
N ARG A 790 27.76 15.34 9.26
CA ARG A 790 28.07 14.84 10.61
C ARG A 790 27.47 13.46 10.86
N LEU A 791 26.19 13.26 10.53
CA LEU A 791 25.50 11.98 10.71
C LEU A 791 26.16 10.84 9.90
N GLU A 792 26.54 11.09 8.64
CA GLU A 792 27.18 10.06 7.81
C GLU A 792 28.56 9.64 8.34
N ARG A 793 29.31 10.56 8.98
CA ARG A 793 30.58 10.21 9.67
C ARG A 793 30.33 9.32 10.88
N ILE A 794 29.32 9.63 11.70
CA ILE A 794 28.96 8.82 12.88
C ILE A 794 28.59 7.39 12.44
N LYS A 795 27.86 7.24 11.34
CA LYS A 795 27.47 5.95 10.76
C LYS A 795 28.68 5.09 10.35
N ASP A 796 29.64 5.63 9.61
CA ASP A 796 30.86 4.91 9.21
C ASP A 796 31.69 4.47 10.44
N VAL A 797 31.82 5.32 11.46
CA VAL A 797 32.51 4.97 12.72
C VAL A 797 31.77 3.84 13.47
N LYS A 798 30.44 3.90 13.61
CA LYS A 798 29.65 2.82 14.24
C LYS A 798 29.77 1.49 13.48
N GLN A 799 29.73 1.52 12.15
CA GLN A 799 29.87 0.31 11.34
C GLN A 799 31.25 -0.36 11.54
N ARG A 800 32.32 0.44 11.59
CA ARG A 800 33.68 -0.06 11.89
C ARG A 800 33.82 -0.58 13.32
N LEU A 801 33.14 0.04 14.28
CA LEU A 801 33.15 -0.39 15.68
C LEU A 801 32.52 -1.78 15.86
N GLU A 802 31.38 -2.04 15.23
CA GLU A 802 30.75 -3.37 15.27
C GLU A 802 31.57 -4.44 14.54
N GLU A 803 32.16 -4.12 13.38
CA GLU A 803 33.10 -5.00 12.69
C GLU A 803 34.32 -5.34 13.57
N ALA A 804 34.91 -4.35 14.25
CA ALA A 804 36.04 -4.56 15.16
C ALA A 804 35.66 -5.42 16.39
N LYS A 805 34.44 -5.27 16.93
CA LYS A 805 33.90 -6.14 17.98
C LYS A 805 33.72 -7.58 17.49
N HIS A 806 33.17 -7.78 16.29
CA HIS A 806 33.03 -9.12 15.72
C HIS A 806 34.38 -9.79 15.48
N GLN A 807 35.36 -9.06 14.92
CA GLN A 807 36.73 -9.56 14.75
C GLN A 807 37.39 -9.92 16.09
N LEU A 808 37.09 -9.18 17.18
CA LEU A 808 37.57 -9.52 18.53
C LEU A 808 37.04 -10.87 19.00
N GLU A 809 35.75 -11.16 18.81
CA GLU A 809 35.16 -12.47 19.14
C GLU A 809 35.72 -13.60 18.28
N VAL A 810 36.00 -13.35 17.00
CA VAL A 810 36.61 -14.34 16.10
C VAL A 810 38.04 -14.63 16.54
N ALA A 811 38.86 -13.60 16.78
CA ALA A 811 40.24 -13.73 17.23
C ALA A 811 40.32 -14.47 18.58
N GLN A 812 39.44 -14.16 19.53
CA GLN A 812 39.35 -14.88 20.82
C GLN A 812 39.01 -16.37 20.63
N ARG A 813 38.04 -16.70 19.77
CA ARG A 813 37.64 -18.09 19.48
C ARG A 813 38.73 -18.89 18.73
N GLN A 814 39.55 -18.22 17.92
CA GLN A 814 40.64 -18.84 17.17
C GLN A 814 41.96 -18.92 17.96
N GLY A 815 42.05 -18.27 19.13
CA GLY A 815 43.28 -18.21 19.93
C GLY A 815 44.29 -17.17 19.44
N GLU A 816 43.87 -16.23 18.60
CA GLU A 816 44.70 -15.14 18.08
C GLU A 816 44.82 -14.00 19.11
N TYR A 817 45.42 -14.30 20.26
CA TYR A 817 45.47 -13.40 21.42
C TYR A 817 46.12 -12.04 21.14
N GLU A 818 47.07 -11.96 20.20
CA GLU A 818 47.69 -10.68 19.81
C GLU A 818 46.70 -9.76 19.07
N LEU A 819 45.95 -10.31 18.09
CA LEU A 819 44.93 -9.57 17.36
C LEU A 819 43.78 -9.17 18.31
N ALA A 820 43.33 -10.08 19.16
CA ALA A 820 42.32 -9.81 20.18
C ALA A 820 42.76 -8.69 21.15
N SER A 821 44.01 -8.69 21.59
CA SER A 821 44.56 -7.63 22.44
C SER A 821 44.57 -6.27 21.72
N ARG A 822 45.04 -6.23 20.47
CA ARG A 822 45.08 -5.01 19.64
C ARG A 822 43.67 -4.44 19.41
N LEU A 823 42.71 -5.27 19.04
CA LEU A 823 41.32 -4.86 18.83
C LEU A 823 40.72 -4.31 20.13
N ARG A 824 40.87 -5.03 21.25
CA ARG A 824 40.28 -4.66 22.55
C ARG A 824 40.86 -3.41 23.19
N PHE A 825 42.18 -3.20 23.09
CA PHE A 825 42.87 -2.14 23.84
C PHE A 825 43.34 -0.95 22.99
N ALA A 826 43.32 -1.06 21.66
CA ALA A 826 43.65 0.05 20.75
C ALA A 826 42.48 0.39 19.81
N THR A 827 42.10 -0.52 18.89
CA THR A 827 41.19 -0.19 17.79
C THR A 827 39.77 0.16 18.26
N ILE A 828 39.18 -0.65 19.15
CA ILE A 828 37.83 -0.39 19.69
C ILE A 828 37.82 0.92 20.50
N PRO A 829 38.72 1.15 21.48
CA PRO A 829 38.79 2.44 22.19
C PRO A 829 39.07 3.66 21.31
N GLU A 830 39.79 3.51 20.20
CA GLU A 830 40.02 4.59 19.23
C GLU A 830 38.74 4.95 18.47
N LEU A 831 37.98 3.95 18.01
CA LEU A 831 36.70 4.14 17.34
C LEU A 831 35.63 4.69 18.30
N GLU A 832 35.58 4.23 19.54
CA GLU A 832 34.69 4.76 20.59
C GLU A 832 34.96 6.24 20.88
N ARG A 833 36.23 6.68 20.87
CA ARG A 833 36.60 8.11 21.02
C ARG A 833 36.21 8.99 19.83
N GLN A 834 35.93 8.41 18.66
CA GLN A 834 35.47 9.17 17.48
C GLN A 834 33.95 9.39 17.48
N LEU A 835 33.21 8.68 18.34
CA LEU A 835 31.77 8.89 18.53
C LEU A 835 31.49 10.07 19.48
N PRO A 836 30.32 10.74 19.37
CA PRO A 836 29.91 11.74 20.35
C PRO A 836 29.78 11.12 21.74
N ALA A 837 30.16 11.86 22.79
CA ALA A 837 29.93 11.42 24.15
C ALA A 837 28.41 11.37 24.45
N GLU A 838 27.94 10.29 25.07
CA GLU A 838 26.53 10.18 25.48
C GLU A 838 26.11 11.38 26.34
N GLY A 839 25.09 12.11 25.91
CA GLY A 839 24.60 13.30 26.62
C GLY A 839 25.36 14.60 26.31
N ALA A 840 26.17 14.66 25.25
CA ALA A 840 26.63 15.93 24.68
C ALA A 840 25.42 16.80 24.29
N LYS A 841 25.08 17.77 25.16
CA LYS A 841 23.88 18.60 25.02
C LYS A 841 23.82 19.26 23.65
N GLU A 842 22.68 19.12 22.96
CA GLU A 842 22.35 19.95 21.80
C GLU A 842 22.63 21.42 22.14
N THR A 843 23.35 22.10 21.26
CA THR A 843 23.73 23.49 21.52
C THR A 843 22.43 24.31 21.58
N GLN A 844 22.20 25.11 22.63
CA GLN A 844 20.98 25.93 22.79
C GLN A 844 20.66 26.84 21.58
N GLN A 845 21.65 27.03 20.70
CA GLN A 845 21.57 27.78 19.46
C GLN A 845 20.86 27.03 18.31
N GLN A 846 20.88 25.68 18.29
CA GLN A 846 20.14 24.86 17.32
C GLN A 846 18.64 24.83 17.65
N ALA A 847 18.28 24.64 18.92
CA ALA A 847 16.88 24.68 19.38
C ALA A 847 16.19 26.05 19.18
N ARG A 848 16.97 27.14 19.09
CA ARG A 848 16.46 28.50 18.81
C ARG A 848 16.13 28.77 17.34
N LEU A 849 16.50 27.88 16.43
CA LEU A 849 16.33 28.07 14.98
C LEU A 849 15.22 27.21 14.37
N GLY A 850 14.45 26.46 15.17
CA GLY A 850 13.35 25.60 14.69
C GLY A 850 13.80 24.30 14.00
N MET A 851 15.03 24.27 13.45
CA MET A 851 15.68 23.17 12.74
C MET A 851 16.02 21.91 13.57
N VAL A 852 15.12 21.43 14.45
CA VAL A 852 15.40 20.31 15.35
C VAL A 852 14.91 18.98 14.75
N VAL A 853 15.70 18.44 13.82
CA VAL A 853 15.68 16.99 13.57
C VAL A 853 16.60 16.34 14.60
N HIS A 854 16.02 15.69 15.61
CA HIS A 854 16.80 15.02 16.65
C HIS A 854 17.65 13.86 16.08
N ASP A 855 18.78 13.58 16.72
CA ASP A 855 19.74 12.55 16.30
C ASP A 855 19.34 11.12 16.71
N ARG A 856 18.41 11.00 17.66
CA ARG A 856 18.03 9.78 18.37
C ARG A 856 16.53 9.55 18.42
N VAL A 857 16.12 8.29 18.36
CA VAL A 857 14.76 7.83 18.65
C VAL A 857 14.46 8.05 20.13
N THR A 858 13.39 8.80 20.39
CA THR A 858 12.90 9.17 21.73
C THR A 858 11.61 8.43 22.09
N SER A 859 11.19 8.53 23.36
CA SER A 859 9.87 8.07 23.79
C SER A 859 8.72 8.70 22.97
N ASP A 860 8.91 9.92 22.46
CA ASP A 860 7.91 10.64 21.67
C ASP A 860 7.79 10.06 20.25
N ASP A 861 8.87 9.56 19.66
CA ASP A 861 8.85 8.86 18.37
C ASP A 861 8.07 7.55 18.48
N ILE A 862 8.34 6.77 19.53
CA ILE A 862 7.59 5.55 19.83
C ILE A 862 6.11 5.87 20.07
N ALA A 863 5.79 6.93 20.83
CA ALA A 863 4.42 7.38 21.03
C ALA A 863 3.73 7.78 19.71
N ARG A 864 4.44 8.44 18.78
CA ARG A 864 3.94 8.77 17.43
C ARG A 864 3.62 7.52 16.60
N VAL A 865 4.48 6.50 16.65
CA VAL A 865 4.24 5.22 15.96
C VAL A 865 3.04 4.48 16.57
N VAL A 866 2.99 4.32 17.90
CA VAL A 866 1.86 3.69 18.60
C VAL A 866 0.55 4.41 18.29
N ALA A 867 0.54 5.74 18.31
CA ALA A 867 -0.62 6.56 17.97
C ALA A 867 -1.13 6.31 16.55
N LYS A 868 -0.23 6.23 15.57
CA LYS A 868 -0.56 5.97 14.16
C LYS A 868 -1.18 4.57 13.99
N SER A 869 -0.62 3.55 14.63
CA SER A 869 -1.04 2.15 14.49
C SER A 869 -2.31 1.82 15.28
N THR A 870 -2.48 2.38 16.48
CA THR A 870 -3.65 2.15 17.35
C THR A 870 -4.80 3.13 17.12
N GLY A 871 -4.48 4.36 16.68
CA GLY A 871 -5.42 5.48 16.61
C GLY A 871 -5.51 6.35 17.86
N ILE A 872 -4.77 6.03 18.93
CA ILE A 872 -4.74 6.85 20.14
C ILE A 872 -4.04 8.19 19.81
N PRO A 873 -4.59 9.36 20.18
CA PRO A 873 -3.86 10.63 20.03
C PRO A 873 -2.51 10.62 20.73
N VAL A 874 -1.45 11.04 20.03
CA VAL A 874 -0.07 11.13 20.58
C VAL A 874 -0.03 11.88 21.92
N GLN A 875 -0.85 12.93 22.05
CA GLN A 875 -0.98 13.77 23.23
C GLN A 875 -1.37 12.98 24.50
N ASN A 876 -2.17 11.93 24.36
CA ASN A 876 -2.61 11.05 25.45
C ASN A 876 -1.52 10.03 25.84
N LEU A 877 -0.54 9.82 24.97
CA LEU A 877 0.62 8.94 25.18
C LEU A 877 1.82 9.71 25.76
N LEU A 878 1.67 11.01 26.02
CA LEU A 878 2.72 11.91 26.52
C LEU A 878 2.29 12.59 27.83
N LYS A 879 3.24 13.16 28.57
CA LYS A 879 3.04 13.74 29.92
C LYS A 879 1.96 14.83 30.01
N GLY A 880 1.52 15.41 28.89
CA GLY A 880 0.50 16.47 28.84
C GLY A 880 -0.93 16.02 29.19
N GLU A 881 -1.22 14.71 29.22
CA GLU A 881 -2.56 14.20 29.55
C GLU A 881 -3.06 14.68 30.94
N ARG A 882 -2.16 14.87 31.91
CA ARG A 882 -2.52 15.26 33.29
C ARG A 882 -3.23 16.61 33.36
N GLU A 883 -2.73 17.63 32.68
CA GLU A 883 -3.31 18.99 32.70
C GLU A 883 -4.67 19.01 31.99
N LYS A 884 -4.77 18.30 30.87
CA LYS A 884 -6.03 18.11 30.15
C LYS A 884 -7.12 17.47 31.02
N LEU A 885 -6.78 16.43 31.80
CA LEU A 885 -7.71 15.75 32.73
C LEU A 885 -8.10 16.59 33.96
N VAL A 886 -7.30 17.58 34.34
CA VAL A 886 -7.65 18.53 35.43
C VAL A 886 -8.72 19.52 34.96
N HIS A 887 -8.71 19.90 33.68
CA HIS A 887 -9.69 20.82 33.07
C HIS A 887 -10.78 20.11 32.25
N MET A 888 -11.05 18.84 32.56
CA MET A 888 -11.98 18.00 31.78
C MET A 888 -13.41 18.54 31.80
N GLU A 889 -13.88 18.98 32.96
CA GLU A 889 -15.21 19.56 33.13
C GLU A 889 -15.38 20.84 32.32
N ASP A 890 -14.37 21.70 32.28
CA ASP A 890 -14.42 22.98 31.58
C ASP A 890 -14.61 22.76 30.08
N VAL A 891 -13.85 21.83 29.48
CA VAL A 891 -13.96 21.48 28.06
C VAL A 891 -15.28 20.74 27.75
N LEU A 892 -15.79 19.91 28.66
CA LEU A 892 -17.09 19.24 28.46
C LEU A 892 -18.27 20.23 28.56
N ARG A 893 -18.21 21.23 29.44
CA ARG A 893 -19.22 22.30 29.57
C ARG A 893 -19.38 23.14 28.31
N GLU A 894 -18.33 23.30 27.49
CA GLU A 894 -18.43 24.02 26.21
C GLU A 894 -19.43 23.36 25.23
N ARG A 895 -19.72 22.06 25.39
CA ARG A 895 -20.68 21.32 24.55
C ARG A 895 -21.92 20.84 25.31
N VAL A 896 -21.80 20.56 26.61
CA VAL A 896 -22.85 19.92 27.42
C VAL A 896 -23.35 20.90 28.48
N VAL A 897 -24.53 21.47 28.25
CA VAL A 897 -25.09 22.54 29.08
C VAL A 897 -26.09 21.98 30.11
N GLY A 898 -26.01 22.46 31.36
CA GLY A 898 -26.99 22.21 32.41
C GLY A 898 -26.88 20.86 33.14
N GLN A 899 -25.83 20.09 32.89
CA GLN A 899 -25.62 18.74 33.42
C GLN A 899 -24.35 18.63 34.27
N ASP A 900 -23.98 19.68 35.00
CA ASP A 900 -22.71 19.80 35.72
C ASP A 900 -22.41 18.64 36.68
N HIS A 901 -23.41 18.11 37.39
CA HIS A 901 -23.22 16.98 38.29
C HIS A 901 -22.91 15.67 37.56
N VAL A 902 -23.45 15.49 36.33
CA VAL A 902 -23.14 14.36 35.46
C VAL A 902 -21.72 14.50 34.90
N VAL A 903 -21.37 15.70 34.44
CA VAL A 903 -20.03 16.02 33.90
C VAL A 903 -18.94 15.81 34.96
N ALA A 904 -19.16 16.26 36.20
CA ALA A 904 -18.25 16.04 37.32
C ALA A 904 -18.06 14.53 37.61
N ALA A 905 -19.16 13.78 37.76
CA ALA A 905 -19.10 12.34 38.09
C ALA A 905 -18.36 11.51 37.02
N ILE A 906 -18.53 11.84 35.74
CA ILE A 906 -17.78 11.19 34.64
C ILE A 906 -16.29 11.57 34.72
N SER A 907 -15.98 12.85 34.95
CA SER A 907 -14.60 13.34 35.01
C SER A 907 -13.83 12.71 36.17
N ASP A 908 -14.46 12.52 37.33
CA ASP A 908 -13.87 11.79 38.46
C ASP A 908 -13.59 10.32 38.15
N ALA A 909 -14.55 9.59 37.57
CA ALA A 909 -14.35 8.19 37.20
C ALA A 909 -13.22 8.02 36.17
N VAL A 910 -13.15 8.89 35.17
CA VAL A 910 -12.04 8.92 34.20
C VAL A 910 -10.71 9.23 34.88
N ARG A 911 -10.66 10.19 35.82
CA ARG A 911 -9.45 10.50 36.60
C ARG A 911 -8.99 9.33 37.46
N ILE A 912 -9.89 8.61 38.13
CA ILE A 912 -9.58 7.41 38.93
C ILE A 912 -8.94 6.31 38.06
N SER A 913 -9.53 6.03 36.90
CA SER A 913 -8.99 5.05 35.95
C SER A 913 -7.61 5.48 35.41
N ARG A 914 -7.46 6.75 35.04
CA ARG A 914 -6.20 7.32 34.53
C ARG A 914 -5.08 7.39 35.58
N ALA A 915 -5.42 7.54 36.85
CA ALA A 915 -4.49 7.42 37.97
C ALA A 915 -4.06 5.96 38.24
N GLY A 916 -4.64 4.97 37.56
CA GLY A 916 -4.35 3.54 37.77
C GLY A 916 -4.92 2.98 39.08
N LEU A 917 -5.90 3.66 39.67
CA LEU A 917 -6.51 3.28 40.96
C LEU A 917 -7.70 2.32 40.79
N GLN A 918 -8.07 1.99 39.56
CA GLN A 918 -9.14 1.07 39.20
C GLN A 918 -8.60 -0.36 38.99
N ALA A 919 -9.44 -1.37 39.20
CA ALA A 919 -9.10 -2.76 38.92
C ALA A 919 -8.77 -2.98 37.42
N PRO A 920 -7.63 -3.59 37.06
CA PRO A 920 -7.15 -3.74 35.67
C PRO A 920 -7.92 -4.81 34.86
N THR A 921 -9.03 -5.31 35.40
CA THR A 921 -9.93 -6.27 34.76
C THR A 921 -11.22 -5.64 34.28
N ARG A 922 -11.55 -4.40 34.63
CA ARG A 922 -12.84 -3.76 34.25
C ARG A 922 -12.64 -2.68 33.17
N PRO A 923 -13.70 -2.29 32.43
CA PRO A 923 -13.68 -1.11 31.56
C PRO A 923 -13.34 0.18 32.31
N VAL A 924 -12.82 1.21 31.63
CA VAL A 924 -12.37 2.50 32.19
C VAL A 924 -13.42 3.14 33.10
N ALA A 925 -14.68 3.11 32.69
CA ALA A 925 -15.83 3.50 33.50
C ALA A 925 -17.12 2.97 32.87
N SER A 926 -18.15 2.82 33.68
CA SER A 926 -19.47 2.35 33.26
C SER A 926 -20.60 3.17 33.91
N PHE A 927 -21.51 3.67 33.07
CA PHE A 927 -22.58 4.59 33.48
C PHE A 927 -23.92 4.19 32.89
N LEU A 928 -25.00 4.42 33.67
CA LEU A 928 -26.37 4.44 33.17
C LEU A 928 -26.94 5.86 33.25
N PHE A 929 -27.26 6.43 32.09
CA PHE A 929 -27.79 7.77 31.90
C PHE A 929 -29.32 7.74 31.81
N LEU A 930 -29.97 8.33 32.81
CA LEU A 930 -31.42 8.34 33.01
C LEU A 930 -31.98 9.74 32.77
N GLY A 931 -33.14 9.85 32.12
CA GLY A 931 -33.82 11.13 31.91
C GLY A 931 -34.58 11.21 30.59
N PRO A 932 -35.33 12.31 30.34
CA PRO A 932 -36.15 12.45 29.15
C PRO A 932 -35.33 12.64 27.86
N THR A 933 -36.00 12.59 26.71
CA THR A 933 -35.33 12.75 25.42
C THR A 933 -34.84 14.19 25.22
N GLY A 934 -33.71 14.37 24.51
CA GLY A 934 -33.21 15.70 24.15
C GLY A 934 -32.53 16.51 25.26
N VAL A 935 -32.24 15.94 26.45
CA VAL A 935 -31.51 16.62 27.55
C VAL A 935 -29.98 16.54 27.48
N GLY A 936 -29.42 15.81 26.50
CA GLY A 936 -27.97 15.77 26.24
C GLY A 936 -27.26 14.43 26.49
N LYS A 937 -27.95 13.35 26.88
CA LYS A 937 -27.37 12.00 27.14
C LYS A 937 -26.38 11.55 26.04
N THR A 938 -26.82 11.56 24.78
CA THR A 938 -26.01 11.22 23.59
C THR A 938 -24.90 12.25 23.31
N GLU A 939 -25.14 13.53 23.59
CA GLU A 939 -24.18 14.62 23.33
C GLU A 939 -23.00 14.57 24.30
N LEU A 940 -23.25 14.15 25.55
CA LEU A 940 -22.20 13.91 26.54
C LEU A 940 -21.27 12.76 26.12
N CYS A 941 -21.80 11.66 25.57
CA CYS A 941 -20.97 10.59 25.00
C CYS A 941 -20.09 11.08 23.85
N LYS A 942 -20.62 11.95 22.98
CA LYS A 942 -19.90 12.56 21.87
C LYS A 942 -18.82 13.52 22.32
N ALA A 943 -19.14 14.41 23.27
CA ALA A 943 -18.19 15.33 23.86
C ALA A 943 -17.06 14.57 24.58
N LEU A 944 -17.39 13.51 25.31
CA LEU A 944 -16.43 12.62 25.97
C LEU A 944 -15.53 11.90 24.96
N ALA A 945 -16.09 11.35 23.88
CA ALA A 945 -15.32 10.71 22.81
C ALA A 945 -14.39 11.70 22.10
N GLY A 946 -14.88 12.90 21.78
CA GLY A 946 -14.08 13.97 21.19
C GLY A 946 -12.96 14.46 22.12
N PHE A 947 -13.26 14.63 23.41
CA PHE A 947 -12.26 15.05 24.41
C PHE A 947 -11.17 13.99 24.61
N LEU A 948 -11.55 12.73 24.86
CA LEU A 948 -10.61 11.66 25.16
C LEU A 948 -9.84 11.16 23.94
N PHE A 949 -10.48 11.07 22.77
CA PHE A 949 -9.86 10.43 21.59
C PHE A 949 -9.56 11.41 20.46
N ASN A 950 -9.79 12.71 20.65
CA ASN A 950 -9.54 13.79 19.69
C ASN A 950 -10.25 13.60 18.33
N ASP A 951 -11.21 12.68 18.26
CA ASP A 951 -12.01 12.30 17.09
C ASP A 951 -13.32 11.66 17.60
N GLU A 952 -14.42 12.40 17.49
CA GLU A 952 -15.75 11.92 17.89
C GLU A 952 -16.22 10.70 17.06
N ARG A 953 -15.88 10.64 15.77
CA ARG A 953 -16.35 9.58 14.86
C ARG A 953 -15.57 8.28 15.04
N ARG A 954 -14.27 8.38 15.34
CA ARG A 954 -13.44 7.22 15.69
C ARG A 954 -13.68 6.79 17.13
N GLY A 955 -13.69 7.74 18.06
CA GLY A 955 -13.81 7.50 19.50
C GLY A 955 -15.19 7.11 20.01
N LEU A 956 -16.26 7.19 19.20
CA LEU A 956 -17.59 6.71 19.56
C LEU A 956 -17.94 5.41 18.81
N ILE A 957 -18.47 4.43 19.55
CA ILE A 957 -19.21 3.28 19.04
C ILE A 957 -20.65 3.47 19.51
N ASN A 958 -21.61 3.62 18.60
CA ASN A 958 -23.01 3.82 18.95
C ASN A 958 -23.83 2.62 18.46
N ILE A 959 -24.61 2.01 19.34
CA ILE A 959 -25.48 0.87 19.03
C ILE A 959 -26.88 1.15 19.61
N ASN A 960 -27.90 1.08 18.76
CA ASN A 960 -29.29 1.26 19.16
C ASN A 960 -29.86 -0.06 19.72
N MET A 961 -30.25 -0.08 20.99
CA MET A 961 -30.77 -1.27 21.67
C MET A 961 -32.18 -1.66 21.22
N SER A 962 -32.94 -0.75 20.58
CA SER A 962 -34.23 -1.05 19.96
C SER A 962 -34.14 -2.08 18.81
N GLU A 963 -32.96 -2.25 18.20
CA GLU A 963 -32.71 -3.28 17.18
C GLU A 963 -32.48 -4.69 17.75
N TYR A 964 -32.46 -4.83 19.09
CA TYR A 964 -32.07 -6.05 19.81
C TYR A 964 -33.18 -6.58 20.74
N HIS A 965 -34.45 -6.41 20.35
CA HIS A 965 -35.63 -6.83 21.13
C HIS A 965 -35.87 -8.35 21.13
N ASP A 966 -35.40 -9.06 20.10
CA ASP A 966 -35.60 -10.51 19.92
C ASP A 966 -34.33 -11.32 20.17
N ARG A 967 -34.45 -12.52 20.74
CA ARG A 967 -33.31 -13.42 21.02
C ARG A 967 -32.44 -13.74 19.79
N HIS A 968 -33.04 -13.82 18.60
CA HIS A 968 -32.31 -14.02 17.34
C HIS A 968 -31.49 -12.80 16.90
N THR A 969 -31.86 -11.59 17.32
CA THR A 969 -31.13 -10.36 16.96
C THR A 969 -29.88 -10.15 17.81
N ILE A 970 -29.84 -10.71 19.03
CA ILE A 970 -28.71 -10.63 19.97
C ILE A 970 -27.45 -11.29 19.40
N SER A 971 -27.59 -12.38 18.63
CA SER A 971 -26.44 -13.01 17.99
C SER A 971 -25.73 -12.07 17.02
N ARG A 972 -26.40 -11.06 16.44
CA ARG A 972 -25.74 -10.03 15.62
C ARG A 972 -24.81 -9.13 16.42
N LEU A 973 -24.98 -9.02 17.74
CA LEU A 973 -24.13 -8.20 18.62
C LEU A 973 -22.75 -8.84 18.83
N ILE A 974 -22.70 -10.17 19.01
CA ILE A 974 -21.49 -10.95 19.33
C ILE A 974 -20.91 -11.71 18.13
N GLY A 975 -21.78 -12.16 17.22
CA GLY A 975 -21.52 -13.08 16.12
C GLY A 975 -22.47 -14.28 16.19
N ALA A 976 -22.88 -14.83 15.04
CA ALA A 976 -23.72 -16.02 15.01
C ALA A 976 -22.92 -17.27 15.42
N ALA A 977 -23.56 -18.25 16.06
CA ALA A 977 -22.91 -19.49 16.48
C ALA A 977 -22.61 -20.44 15.28
N PRO A 978 -21.64 -21.37 15.40
CA PRO A 978 -21.36 -22.36 14.36
C PRO A 978 -22.62 -23.10 13.90
N GLY A 979 -22.91 -23.05 12.60
CA GLY A 979 -24.10 -23.69 12.00
C GLY A 979 -25.30 -22.76 11.78
N TYR A 980 -25.23 -21.47 12.14
CA TYR A 980 -26.25 -20.47 11.81
C TYR A 980 -25.82 -19.56 10.64
N VAL A 981 -26.80 -19.02 9.90
CA VAL A 981 -26.56 -18.02 8.85
C VAL A 981 -25.89 -16.78 9.49
N GLY A 982 -24.82 -16.28 8.86
CA GLY A 982 -24.00 -15.21 9.41
C GLY A 982 -22.85 -15.67 10.32
N PHE A 983 -22.54 -16.97 10.41
CA PHE A 983 -21.38 -17.45 11.21
C PHE A 983 -20.03 -16.86 10.76
N GLU A 984 -19.87 -16.57 9.47
CA GLU A 984 -18.67 -15.93 8.92
C GLU A 984 -18.63 -14.41 9.19
N GLU A 985 -19.76 -13.80 9.55
CA GLU A 985 -19.85 -12.38 9.91
C GLU A 985 -19.58 -12.18 11.41
N GLY A 986 -18.57 -11.36 11.73
CA GLY A 986 -18.29 -10.98 13.11
C GLY A 986 -19.38 -10.07 13.70
N GLY A 987 -19.60 -10.16 15.01
CA GLY A 987 -20.64 -9.38 15.70
C GLY A 987 -20.41 -7.87 15.64
N GLN A 988 -21.50 -7.10 15.60
CA GLN A 988 -21.46 -5.64 15.47
C GLN A 988 -20.71 -4.96 16.64
N LEU A 989 -20.87 -5.44 17.88
CA LEU A 989 -20.13 -4.89 19.03
C LEU A 989 -18.70 -5.44 19.07
N THR A 990 -18.52 -6.75 18.89
CA THR A 990 -17.21 -7.42 18.97
C THR A 990 -16.24 -6.96 17.88
N GLU A 991 -16.69 -6.81 16.63
CA GLU A 991 -15.90 -6.22 15.54
C GLU A 991 -15.63 -4.73 15.76
N ALA A 992 -16.63 -3.95 16.19
CA ALA A 992 -16.45 -2.52 16.41
C ALA A 992 -15.40 -2.25 17.48
N VAL A 993 -15.45 -2.97 18.60
CA VAL A 993 -14.48 -2.84 19.71
C VAL A 993 -13.13 -3.43 19.32
N ARG A 994 -13.03 -4.55 18.60
CA ARG A 994 -11.72 -5.03 18.10
C ARG A 994 -11.04 -4.03 17.16
N ARG A 995 -11.82 -3.31 16.34
CA ARG A 995 -11.30 -2.26 15.43
C ARG A 995 -11.04 -0.93 16.13
N LYS A 996 -11.70 -0.68 17.28
CA LYS A 996 -11.63 0.55 18.08
C LYS A 996 -11.58 0.19 19.58
N PRO A 997 -10.46 -0.38 20.09
CA PRO A 997 -10.36 -0.78 21.49
C PRO A 997 -10.35 0.43 22.47
N TYR A 998 -10.16 1.64 21.94
CA TYR A 998 -10.25 2.91 22.66
C TYR A 998 -11.48 3.66 22.18
N ALA A 999 -12.60 3.50 22.89
CA ALA A 999 -13.87 4.12 22.52
C ALA A 999 -14.78 4.37 23.73
N VAL A 1000 -15.64 5.38 23.59
CA VAL A 1000 -16.91 5.45 24.32
C VAL A 1000 -17.90 4.56 23.57
N ILE A 1001 -18.42 3.54 24.26
CA ILE A 1001 -19.48 2.67 23.76
C ILE A 1001 -20.80 3.23 24.28
N LEU A 1002 -21.62 3.75 23.39
CA LEU A 1002 -22.98 4.18 23.66
C LEU A 1002 -23.95 3.06 23.27
N LEU A 1003 -24.68 2.54 24.25
CA LEU A 1003 -25.83 1.65 24.06
C LEU A 1003 -27.10 2.45 24.35
N ASP A 1004 -27.74 2.93 23.29
CA ASP A 1004 -28.87 3.87 23.37
C ASP A 1004 -30.20 3.11 23.52
N GLU A 1005 -31.11 3.59 24.37
CA GLU A 1005 -32.45 3.00 24.62
C GLU A 1005 -32.45 1.56 25.21
N LEU A 1006 -31.64 1.31 26.26
CA LEU A 1006 -31.46 -0.03 26.83
C LEU A 1006 -32.77 -0.70 27.30
N GLU A 1007 -33.81 0.07 27.66
CA GLU A 1007 -35.15 -0.44 28.02
C GLU A 1007 -35.93 -1.07 26.84
N LYS A 1008 -35.34 -1.10 25.64
CA LYS A 1008 -35.92 -1.71 24.43
C LYS A 1008 -35.22 -3.02 24.03
N ALA A 1009 -34.08 -3.34 24.62
CA ALA A 1009 -33.37 -4.60 24.38
C ALA A 1009 -34.02 -5.80 25.09
N HIS A 1010 -33.77 -6.98 24.53
CA HIS A 1010 -34.09 -8.26 25.18
C HIS A 1010 -33.28 -8.47 26.47
N LYS A 1011 -33.89 -9.13 27.47
CA LYS A 1011 -33.27 -9.34 28.81
C LYS A 1011 -31.91 -10.05 28.76
N ASP A 1012 -31.71 -11.00 27.85
CA ASP A 1012 -30.43 -11.70 27.65
C ASP A 1012 -29.24 -10.74 27.35
N VAL A 1013 -29.48 -9.52 26.85
CA VAL A 1013 -28.42 -8.51 26.63
C VAL A 1013 -27.73 -8.12 27.95
N ALA A 1014 -28.47 -8.11 29.08
CA ALA A 1014 -27.88 -7.84 30.40
C ALA A 1014 -26.78 -8.84 30.79
N MET A 1015 -26.89 -10.10 30.36
CA MET A 1015 -25.88 -11.13 30.64
C MET A 1015 -24.56 -10.87 29.89
N ILE A 1016 -24.66 -10.33 28.68
CA ILE A 1016 -23.50 -9.91 27.86
C ILE A 1016 -22.79 -8.73 28.53
N LEU A 1017 -23.58 -7.74 28.98
CA LEU A 1017 -23.05 -6.57 29.69
C LEU A 1017 -22.39 -6.95 31.01
N LEU A 1018 -22.95 -7.88 31.77
CA LEU A 1018 -22.33 -8.40 33.00
C LEU A 1018 -20.93 -8.96 32.75
N GLN A 1019 -20.75 -9.79 31.71
CA GLN A 1019 -19.42 -10.32 31.37
C GLN A 1019 -18.43 -9.20 31.03
N ILE A 1020 -18.86 -8.21 30.24
CA ILE A 1020 -18.01 -7.06 29.87
C ILE A 1020 -17.63 -6.23 31.11
N LEU A 1021 -18.57 -5.97 32.02
CA LEU A 1021 -18.38 -5.12 33.19
C LEU A 1021 -17.53 -5.77 34.30
N ASP A 1022 -17.47 -7.11 34.35
CA ASP A 1022 -16.67 -7.87 35.32
C ASP A 1022 -15.30 -8.31 34.77
N GLU A 1023 -15.26 -8.93 33.58
CA GLU A 1023 -14.03 -9.48 33.00
C GLU A 1023 -13.27 -8.48 32.11
N GLY A 1024 -13.91 -7.37 31.74
CA GLY A 1024 -13.35 -6.38 30.82
C GLY A 1024 -13.12 -6.96 29.43
N SER A 1025 -13.82 -8.04 29.09
CA SER A 1025 -13.60 -8.78 27.85
C SER A 1025 -14.83 -9.60 27.48
N LEU A 1026 -15.01 -9.84 26.19
CA LEU A 1026 -16.09 -10.68 25.66
C LEU A 1026 -15.51 -11.67 24.65
N THR A 1027 -15.96 -12.92 24.69
CA THR A 1027 -15.56 -13.91 23.68
C THR A 1027 -16.58 -13.89 22.54
N ASP A 1028 -16.12 -13.70 21.30
CA ASP A 1028 -16.99 -13.75 20.12
C ASP A 1028 -17.39 -15.19 19.76
N SER A 1029 -18.33 -15.35 18.82
CA SER A 1029 -18.79 -16.68 18.39
C SER A 1029 -17.76 -17.51 17.62
N GLN A 1030 -16.63 -16.89 17.24
CA GLN A 1030 -15.48 -17.54 16.62
C GLN A 1030 -14.40 -17.91 17.66
N GLY A 1031 -14.66 -17.67 18.95
CA GLY A 1031 -13.77 -18.00 20.07
C GLY A 1031 -12.68 -16.95 20.33
N ARG A 1032 -12.73 -15.78 19.69
CA ARG A 1032 -11.74 -14.71 19.89
C ARG A 1032 -12.13 -13.88 21.10
N LYS A 1033 -11.15 -13.55 21.94
CA LYS A 1033 -11.35 -12.70 23.11
C LYS A 1033 -11.15 -11.23 22.73
N VAL A 1034 -12.22 -10.44 22.79
CA VAL A 1034 -12.22 -8.98 22.54
C VAL A 1034 -12.03 -8.26 23.88
N ASP A 1035 -11.14 -7.26 23.92
CA ASP A 1035 -10.81 -6.49 25.11
C ASP A 1035 -11.62 -5.18 25.18
N PHE A 1036 -12.24 -4.92 26.34
CA PHE A 1036 -13.06 -3.76 26.66
C PHE A 1036 -12.45 -2.88 27.77
N LYS A 1037 -11.30 -3.26 28.36
CA LYS A 1037 -10.67 -2.55 29.48
C LYS A 1037 -10.34 -1.09 29.19
N ASN A 1038 -10.08 -0.77 27.93
CA ASN A 1038 -9.77 0.58 27.46
C ASN A 1038 -11.01 1.35 26.95
N THR A 1039 -12.22 0.84 27.19
CA THR A 1039 -13.49 1.45 26.76
C THR A 1039 -14.25 2.09 27.93
N ILE A 1040 -15.06 3.11 27.63
CA ILE A 1040 -16.04 3.68 28.58
C ILE A 1040 -17.43 3.25 28.10
N ILE A 1041 -18.23 2.66 28.98
CA ILE A 1041 -19.56 2.13 28.64
C ILE A 1041 -20.63 3.09 29.14
N CYS A 1042 -21.37 3.70 28.21
CA CYS A 1042 -22.49 4.60 28.47
C CYS A 1042 -23.78 3.93 28.01
N LEU A 1043 -24.59 3.49 28.96
CA LEU A 1043 -25.95 3.01 28.73
C LEU A 1043 -26.89 4.20 28.82
N THR A 1044 -27.88 4.34 27.94
CA THR A 1044 -28.97 5.32 28.14
C THR A 1044 -30.29 4.60 28.38
N SER A 1045 -31.16 5.25 29.15
CA SER A 1045 -32.55 4.85 29.24
C SER A 1045 -33.48 6.05 29.40
N ASN A 1046 -34.72 5.93 28.92
CA ASN A 1046 -35.79 6.90 29.14
C ASN A 1046 -36.74 6.50 30.28
N LEU A 1047 -36.43 5.43 31.03
CA LEU A 1047 -37.19 5.07 32.24
C LEU A 1047 -37.21 6.22 33.25
N GLY A 1048 -38.38 6.45 33.85
CA GLY A 1048 -38.62 7.56 34.79
C GLY A 1048 -38.83 8.93 34.14
N SER A 1049 -38.92 9.02 32.80
CA SER A 1049 -39.26 10.29 32.13
C SER A 1049 -40.67 10.79 32.47
N ASP A 1050 -41.59 9.88 32.81
CA ASP A 1050 -42.93 10.14 33.33
C ASP A 1050 -42.88 10.88 34.67
N ILE A 1051 -42.01 10.43 35.57
CA ILE A 1051 -41.76 11.05 36.89
C ILE A 1051 -41.15 12.44 36.69
N LEU A 1052 -40.11 12.54 35.86
CA LEU A 1052 -39.38 13.78 35.60
C LEU A 1052 -40.20 14.83 34.81
N ALA A 1053 -41.30 14.44 34.18
CA ALA A 1053 -42.24 15.36 33.56
C ALA A 1053 -43.17 16.05 34.57
N HIS A 1054 -43.28 15.55 35.81
CA HIS A 1054 -44.16 16.14 36.81
C HIS A 1054 -43.65 17.54 37.27
N PRO A 1055 -44.51 18.56 37.42
CA PRO A 1055 -44.06 19.93 37.75
C PRO A 1055 -43.28 20.07 39.06
N THR A 1056 -43.42 19.12 39.99
CA THR A 1056 -42.68 19.10 41.28
C THR A 1056 -41.38 18.29 41.23
N ALA A 1057 -41.10 17.60 40.12
CA ALA A 1057 -39.92 16.73 40.02
C ALA A 1057 -38.62 17.50 39.80
N CYS A 1058 -38.71 18.74 39.30
CA CYS A 1058 -37.57 19.65 39.10
C CYS A 1058 -37.82 21.00 39.79
N ASP A 1059 -36.75 21.69 40.19
CA ASP A 1059 -36.81 23.08 40.68
C ASP A 1059 -36.97 24.09 39.51
N ALA A 1060 -37.05 25.39 39.84
CA ALA A 1060 -37.15 26.47 38.86
C ALA A 1060 -35.91 26.58 37.93
N ASN A 1061 -34.79 25.96 38.29
CA ASN A 1061 -33.56 25.89 37.49
C ASN A 1061 -33.45 24.58 36.70
N GLY A 1062 -34.46 23.70 36.76
CA GLY A 1062 -34.47 22.39 36.09
C GLY A 1062 -33.72 21.27 36.83
N LEU A 1063 -33.22 21.52 38.04
CA LEU A 1063 -32.51 20.52 38.85
C LEU A 1063 -33.49 19.50 39.41
N VAL A 1064 -33.19 18.21 39.24
CA VAL A 1064 -34.05 17.12 39.74
C VAL A 1064 -34.05 17.09 41.28
N THR A 1065 -35.24 17.02 41.87
CA THR A 1065 -35.40 16.91 43.33
C THR A 1065 -34.89 15.57 43.88
N PRO A 1066 -34.40 15.49 45.13
CA PRO A 1066 -33.96 14.24 45.75
C PRO A 1066 -35.05 13.14 45.74
N GLU A 1067 -36.31 13.54 45.92
CA GLU A 1067 -37.48 12.67 45.92
C GLU A 1067 -37.72 12.06 44.54
N ALA A 1068 -37.80 12.89 43.50
CA ALA A 1068 -37.97 12.41 42.12
C ALA A 1068 -36.77 11.58 41.64
N ARG A 1069 -35.55 11.93 42.06
CA ARG A 1069 -34.35 11.11 41.78
C ARG A 1069 -34.47 9.71 42.39
N THR A 1070 -34.99 9.61 43.61
CA THR A 1070 -35.19 8.33 44.30
C THR A 1070 -36.24 7.49 43.59
N GLU A 1071 -37.36 8.10 43.19
CA GLU A 1071 -38.45 7.43 42.47
C GLU A 1071 -37.99 6.89 41.09
N VAL A 1072 -37.19 7.67 40.35
CA VAL A 1072 -36.58 7.23 39.08
C VAL A 1072 -35.64 6.03 39.31
N LEU A 1073 -34.80 6.06 40.34
CA LEU A 1073 -33.90 4.96 40.66
C LEU A 1073 -34.65 3.70 41.14
N GLN A 1074 -35.79 3.86 41.82
CA GLN A 1074 -36.67 2.75 42.17
C GLN A 1074 -37.25 2.11 40.90
N ARG A 1075 -37.81 2.90 39.97
CA ARG A 1075 -38.34 2.40 38.69
C ARG A 1075 -37.30 1.64 37.87
N VAL A 1076 -36.05 2.10 37.89
CA VAL A 1076 -34.91 1.43 37.24
C VAL A 1076 -34.58 0.09 37.91
N SER A 1077 -34.66 0.03 39.23
CA SER A 1077 -34.43 -1.19 40.03
C SER A 1077 -35.56 -2.22 39.90
N GLU A 1078 -36.78 -1.79 39.60
CA GLU A 1078 -37.92 -2.65 39.27
C GLU A 1078 -37.82 -3.26 37.86
N TYR A 1079 -37.15 -2.57 36.93
CA TYR A 1079 -37.06 -2.98 35.52
C TYR A 1079 -35.80 -3.81 35.20
N PHE A 1080 -34.62 -3.37 35.65
CA PHE A 1080 -33.34 -4.02 35.33
C PHE A 1080 -32.88 -4.99 36.44
N PRO A 1081 -32.16 -6.08 36.11
CA PRO A 1081 -31.63 -7.00 37.11
C PRO A 1081 -30.68 -6.30 38.09
N PRO A 1082 -30.80 -6.50 39.41
CA PRO A 1082 -29.90 -5.91 40.41
C PRO A 1082 -28.43 -6.25 40.16
N GLU A 1083 -28.14 -7.42 39.59
CA GLU A 1083 -26.80 -7.84 39.20
C GLU A 1083 -26.16 -6.83 38.25
N LEU A 1084 -26.88 -6.39 37.21
CA LEU A 1084 -26.38 -5.43 36.23
C LEU A 1084 -26.14 -4.06 36.88
N LEU A 1085 -27.10 -3.58 37.69
CA LEU A 1085 -27.02 -2.28 38.33
C LEU A 1085 -25.83 -2.19 39.31
N ASN A 1086 -25.56 -3.27 40.05
CA ASN A 1086 -24.43 -3.36 40.98
C ASN A 1086 -23.04 -3.48 40.29
N ARG A 1087 -22.99 -3.68 38.96
CA ARG A 1087 -21.73 -3.66 38.19
C ARG A 1087 -21.45 -2.34 37.48
N LEU A 1088 -22.37 -1.38 37.53
CA LEU A 1088 -22.16 -0.03 37.02
C LEU A 1088 -21.44 0.82 38.06
N ASP A 1089 -20.53 1.68 37.61
CA ASP A 1089 -19.80 2.57 38.51
C ASP A 1089 -20.67 3.76 38.97
N SER A 1090 -21.65 4.19 38.16
CA SER A 1090 -22.66 5.18 38.60
C SER A 1090 -23.95 5.19 37.77
N MET A 1091 -25.07 5.48 38.43
CA MET A 1091 -26.37 5.77 37.80
C MET A 1091 -26.65 7.29 37.89
N LEU A 1092 -26.71 7.94 36.74
CA LEU A 1092 -26.74 9.40 36.61
C LEU A 1092 -28.06 9.86 35.99
N VAL A 1093 -28.88 10.54 36.80
CA VAL A 1093 -30.14 11.18 36.36
C VAL A 1093 -29.83 12.58 35.84
N PHE A 1094 -30.30 12.90 34.63
CA PHE A 1094 -30.09 14.17 33.95
C PHE A 1094 -31.15 15.19 34.37
N ASN A 1095 -30.74 16.46 34.48
CA ASN A 1095 -31.60 17.60 34.76
C ASN A 1095 -32.47 17.95 33.56
N LYS A 1096 -33.62 18.58 33.82
CA LYS A 1096 -34.40 19.27 32.80
C LYS A 1096 -33.63 20.52 32.36
N LEU A 1097 -33.63 20.83 31.06
CA LEU A 1097 -32.97 22.03 30.56
C LEU A 1097 -33.74 23.29 30.99
N SER A 1098 -33.08 24.19 31.71
CA SER A 1098 -33.62 25.50 32.07
C SER A 1098 -33.71 26.43 30.85
N ARG A 1099 -34.51 27.51 30.92
CA ARG A 1099 -34.60 28.52 29.85
C ARG A 1099 -33.23 29.08 29.45
N LYS A 1100 -32.34 29.28 30.44
CA LYS A 1100 -30.95 29.67 30.21
C LYS A 1100 -30.18 28.61 29.42
N ALA A 1101 -30.22 27.34 29.85
CA ALA A 1101 -29.54 26.25 29.16
C ALA A 1101 -30.05 26.05 27.72
N ILE A 1102 -31.33 26.29 27.46
CA ILE A 1102 -31.92 26.26 26.11
C ILE A 1102 -31.32 27.37 25.23
N LEU A 1103 -31.23 28.61 25.73
CA LEU A 1103 -30.59 29.73 25.03
C LEU A 1103 -29.11 29.47 24.74
N ASP A 1104 -28.37 28.88 25.69
CA ASP A 1104 -26.99 28.49 25.50
C ASP A 1104 -26.85 27.41 24.41
N VAL A 1105 -27.77 26.44 24.33
CA VAL A 1105 -27.82 25.45 23.23
C VAL A 1105 -28.16 26.09 21.88
N VAL A 1106 -29.05 27.10 21.82
CA VAL A 1106 -29.28 27.89 20.61
C VAL A 1106 -27.99 28.59 20.18
N ALA A 1107 -27.28 29.23 21.12
CA ALA A 1107 -26.01 29.91 20.83
C ALA A 1107 -24.94 28.94 20.30
N LEU A 1108 -24.86 27.72 20.82
CA LEU A 1108 -23.98 26.67 20.28
C LEU A 1108 -24.35 26.28 18.84
N ARG A 1109 -25.65 26.12 18.53
CA ARG A 1109 -26.09 25.80 17.16
C ARG A 1109 -25.88 26.95 16.17
N LEU A 1110 -26.00 28.20 16.62
CA LEU A 1110 -25.65 29.36 15.79
C LEU A 1110 -24.12 29.47 15.58
N ARG A 1111 -23.31 29.10 16.57
CA ARG A 1111 -21.85 28.98 16.43
C ARG A 1111 -21.46 27.91 15.41
N ASP A 1112 -22.11 26.74 15.43
CA ASP A 1112 -21.93 25.69 14.41
C ASP A 1112 -22.20 26.20 12.98
N VAL A 1113 -23.11 27.15 12.80
CA VAL A 1113 -23.41 27.79 11.51
C VAL A 1113 -22.33 28.83 11.16
N ALA A 1114 -21.97 29.71 12.09
CA ALA A 1114 -20.92 30.71 11.90
C ALA A 1114 -19.56 30.10 11.53
N GLU A 1115 -19.14 28.99 12.16
CA GLU A 1115 -17.90 28.27 11.80
C GLU A 1115 -17.91 27.78 10.35
N ARG A 1116 -19.06 27.34 9.82
CA ARG A 1116 -19.20 26.91 8.42
C ARG A 1116 -19.15 28.08 7.42
N LEU A 1117 -19.43 29.30 7.88
CA LEU A 1117 -19.42 30.52 7.07
C LEU A 1117 -18.05 31.20 7.02
N LYS A 1118 -17.14 30.91 7.98
CA LYS A 1118 -15.77 31.47 8.01
C LYS A 1118 -14.97 31.35 6.70
N PRO A 1119 -14.99 30.23 5.94
CA PRO A 1119 -14.24 30.14 4.69
C PRO A 1119 -14.67 31.17 3.63
N ARG A 1120 -15.95 31.56 3.66
CA ARG A 1120 -16.54 32.62 2.82
C ARG A 1120 -16.35 34.03 3.41
N ARG A 1121 -15.64 34.16 4.54
CA ARG A 1121 -15.47 35.40 5.33
C ARG A 1121 -16.79 36.04 5.78
N ILE A 1122 -17.89 35.29 5.77
CA ILE A 1122 -19.19 35.78 6.20
C ILE A 1122 -19.27 35.76 7.73
N THR A 1123 -19.71 36.86 8.32
CA THR A 1123 -19.96 37.00 9.76
C THR A 1123 -21.45 36.96 10.06
N LEU A 1124 -21.83 36.37 11.20
CA LEU A 1124 -23.23 36.16 11.59
C LEU A 1124 -23.55 36.98 12.84
N GLU A 1125 -24.44 37.95 12.73
CA GLU A 1125 -24.98 38.77 13.82
C GLU A 1125 -26.43 38.35 14.06
N VAL A 1126 -26.73 37.79 15.24
CA VAL A 1126 -28.08 37.37 15.63
C VAL A 1126 -28.48 38.12 16.88
N ASP A 1127 -29.59 38.85 16.83
CA ASP A 1127 -30.07 39.63 17.96
C ASP A 1127 -30.62 38.74 19.11
N ASP A 1128 -30.78 39.34 20.30
CA ASP A 1128 -31.27 38.61 21.48
C ASP A 1128 -32.70 38.10 21.28
N ASN A 1129 -33.56 38.88 20.64
CA ASN A 1129 -34.94 38.49 20.35
C ASN A 1129 -35.01 37.24 19.45
N ALA A 1130 -34.13 37.12 18.44
CA ALA A 1130 -34.07 35.97 17.54
C ALA A 1130 -33.53 34.73 18.28
N ARG A 1131 -32.62 34.91 19.24
CA ARG A 1131 -32.17 33.83 20.12
C ARG A 1131 -33.28 33.34 21.05
N GLU A 1132 -34.07 34.25 21.62
CA GLU A 1132 -35.26 33.90 22.42
C GLU A 1132 -36.32 33.20 21.56
N TRP A 1133 -36.63 33.71 20.37
CA TRP A 1133 -37.57 33.09 19.44
C TRP A 1133 -37.16 31.67 19.03
N LEU A 1134 -35.86 31.45 18.73
CA LEU A 1134 -35.32 30.12 18.44
C LEU A 1134 -35.38 29.17 19.65
N ALA A 1135 -35.27 29.69 20.87
CA ALA A 1135 -35.41 28.91 22.10
C ALA A 1135 -36.88 28.50 22.36
N GLU A 1136 -37.82 29.42 22.15
CA GLU A 1136 -39.26 29.20 22.35
C GLU A 1136 -39.87 28.30 21.28
N SER A 1137 -39.61 28.57 20.00
CA SER A 1137 -40.05 27.73 18.88
C SER A 1137 -39.30 26.40 18.76
N GLY A 1138 -38.09 26.31 19.34
CA GLY A 1138 -37.21 25.15 19.24
C GLY A 1138 -37.26 24.18 20.42
N TYR A 1139 -37.92 24.50 21.53
CA TYR A 1139 -38.02 23.66 22.71
C TYR A 1139 -39.41 23.03 22.88
N SER A 1140 -39.45 21.81 23.39
CA SER A 1140 -40.68 21.13 23.80
C SER A 1140 -40.39 20.26 25.02
N ASP A 1141 -41.29 20.24 26.00
CA ASP A 1141 -41.18 19.36 27.17
C ASP A 1141 -41.09 17.86 26.81
N VAL A 1142 -41.61 17.46 25.64
CA VAL A 1142 -41.63 16.06 25.17
C VAL A 1142 -40.34 15.67 24.42
N TYR A 1143 -39.80 16.58 23.60
CA TYR A 1143 -38.69 16.31 22.67
C TYR A 1143 -37.36 16.99 23.06
N GLY A 1144 -37.36 17.80 24.12
CA GLY A 1144 -36.22 18.54 24.62
C GLY A 1144 -35.60 19.47 23.56
N ALA A 1145 -34.28 19.65 23.61
CA ALA A 1145 -33.54 20.49 22.66
C ALA A 1145 -33.41 19.89 21.24
N ARG A 1146 -34.01 18.73 20.96
CA ARG A 1146 -33.89 18.05 19.65
C ARG A 1146 -34.54 18.86 18.52
N ALA A 1147 -35.58 19.64 18.82
CA ALA A 1147 -36.25 20.51 17.85
C ALA A 1147 -35.45 21.79 17.52
N ILE A 1148 -34.52 22.24 18.38
CA ILE A 1148 -33.66 23.41 18.13
C ILE A 1148 -32.81 23.22 16.86
N ALA A 1149 -32.27 22.02 16.65
CA ALA A 1149 -31.50 21.70 15.44
C ALA A 1149 -32.37 21.72 14.16
N ARG A 1150 -33.68 21.49 14.28
CA ARG A 1150 -34.65 21.56 13.17
C ARG A 1150 -35.01 23.01 12.87
N ILE A 1151 -35.35 23.83 13.88
CA ILE A 1151 -35.73 25.24 13.67
C ILE A 1151 -34.54 26.06 13.12
N VAL A 1152 -33.31 25.87 13.64
CA VAL A 1152 -32.11 26.51 13.07
C VAL A 1152 -31.85 26.07 11.61
N ARG A 1153 -32.23 24.85 11.23
CA ARG A 1153 -32.12 24.42 9.82
C ARG A 1153 -33.18 25.10 8.94
N THR A 1154 -34.43 25.11 9.39
CA THR A 1154 -35.56 25.63 8.61
C THR A 1154 -35.52 27.15 8.49
N ASP A 1155 -35.28 27.87 9.59
CA ASP A 1155 -35.51 29.31 9.70
C ASP A 1155 -34.22 30.15 9.64
N VAL A 1156 -33.05 29.51 9.70
CA VAL A 1156 -31.74 30.18 9.50
C VAL A 1156 -31.00 29.63 8.27
N LEU A 1157 -30.76 28.32 8.18
CA LEU A 1157 -29.93 27.78 7.10
C LEU A 1157 -30.59 27.84 5.72
N PHE A 1158 -31.89 27.51 5.58
CA PHE A 1158 -32.54 27.58 4.26
C PHE A 1158 -32.69 29.01 3.73
N PRO A 1159 -33.16 30.02 4.50
CA PRO A 1159 -33.23 31.41 4.02
C PRO A 1159 -31.85 31.98 3.69
N LEU A 1160 -30.82 31.64 4.47
CA LEU A 1160 -29.45 32.06 4.21
C LEU A 1160 -28.90 31.45 2.91
N ALA A 1161 -29.14 30.16 2.67
CA ALA A 1161 -28.76 29.50 1.42
C ALA A 1161 -29.46 30.13 0.20
N GLN A 1162 -30.75 30.46 0.31
CA GLN A 1162 -31.50 31.10 -0.76
C GLN A 1162 -30.96 32.51 -1.08
N LYS A 1163 -30.59 33.30 -0.07
CA LYS A 1163 -30.02 34.65 -0.24
C LYS A 1163 -28.60 34.63 -0.81
N LEU A 1164 -27.80 33.64 -0.43
CA LEU A 1164 -26.49 33.36 -1.06
C LEU A 1164 -26.64 33.00 -2.55
N LEU A 1165 -27.62 32.16 -2.90
CA LEU A 1165 -27.88 31.79 -4.30
C LEU A 1165 -28.45 32.94 -5.14
N ARG A 1166 -29.23 33.84 -4.53
CA ARG A 1166 -29.74 35.07 -5.17
C ARG A 1166 -28.71 36.21 -5.25
N GLY A 1167 -27.53 36.04 -4.66
CA GLY A 1167 -26.48 37.06 -4.62
C GLY A 1167 -26.79 38.29 -3.74
N THR A 1168 -27.86 38.25 -2.94
CA THR A 1168 -28.23 39.34 -2.00
C THR A 1168 -27.42 39.31 -0.71
N ILE A 1169 -26.78 38.18 -0.43
CA ILE A 1169 -25.68 38.01 0.53
C ILE A 1169 -24.48 37.46 -0.24
N ARG A 1170 -23.28 38.00 0.02
CA ARG A 1170 -22.04 37.69 -0.70
C ARG A 1170 -20.91 37.30 0.26
N ASP A 1171 -19.84 36.72 -0.29
CA ASP A 1171 -18.65 36.38 0.50
C ASP A 1171 -18.01 37.66 1.07
N GLY A 1172 -17.68 37.66 2.37
CA GLY A 1172 -17.21 38.82 3.13
C GLY A 1172 -18.29 39.62 3.88
N ASP A 1173 -19.57 39.31 3.68
CA ASP A 1173 -20.68 40.06 4.29
C ASP A 1173 -20.85 39.86 5.81
N MET A 1174 -21.52 40.83 6.44
CA MET A 1174 -22.13 40.68 7.76
C MET A 1174 -23.62 40.40 7.62
N VAL A 1175 -24.06 39.20 8.01
CA VAL A 1175 -25.44 38.75 7.90
C VAL A 1175 -26.16 39.02 9.22
N LYS A 1176 -27.21 39.84 9.18
CA LYS A 1176 -28.01 40.19 10.35
C LYS A 1176 -29.31 39.40 10.37
N ILE A 1177 -29.56 38.70 11.48
CA ILE A 1177 -30.78 37.93 11.75
C ILE A 1177 -31.55 38.60 12.88
N ARG A 1178 -32.85 38.84 12.64
CA ARG A 1178 -33.79 39.46 13.58
C ARG A 1178 -35.12 38.72 13.56
N VAL A 1179 -35.98 38.99 14.54
CA VAL A 1179 -37.38 38.57 14.53
C VAL A 1179 -38.21 39.56 13.68
N SER A 1180 -39.22 39.06 12.96
CA SER A 1180 -40.21 39.88 12.24
C SER A 1180 -41.06 40.75 13.18
N GLU A 1181 -41.65 41.83 12.66
CA GLU A 1181 -42.47 42.76 13.48
C GLU A 1181 -43.71 42.08 14.09
N ASP A 1182 -44.26 41.07 13.42
CA ASP A 1182 -45.39 40.24 13.89
C ASP A 1182 -44.96 39.08 14.82
N ARG A 1183 -43.64 38.92 15.04
CA ARG A 1183 -43.01 37.82 15.80
C ARG A 1183 -43.27 36.39 15.27
N GLN A 1184 -43.72 36.24 14.02
CA GLN A 1184 -44.04 34.93 13.45
C GLN A 1184 -42.85 34.24 12.75
N ALA A 1185 -41.79 34.98 12.37
CA ALA A 1185 -40.66 34.42 11.63
C ALA A 1185 -39.33 35.11 11.95
N LEU A 1186 -38.23 34.50 11.49
CA LEU A 1186 -36.92 35.15 11.42
C LEU A 1186 -36.72 35.83 10.07
N VAL A 1187 -36.18 37.05 10.11
CA VAL A 1187 -35.82 37.84 8.94
C VAL A 1187 -34.31 37.94 8.86
N ILE A 1188 -33.75 37.49 7.73
CA ILE A 1188 -32.35 37.71 7.38
C ILE A 1188 -32.28 38.92 6.45
N GLN A 1189 -31.57 39.97 6.86
CA GLN A 1189 -31.42 41.18 6.06
C GLN A 1189 -30.64 40.90 4.76
N ASP A 1190 -31.12 41.45 3.64
CA ASP A 1190 -30.36 41.50 2.38
C ASP A 1190 -29.35 42.65 2.44
N ASN A 1191 -28.12 42.39 2.02
CA ASN A 1191 -27.03 43.37 2.01
C ASN A 1191 -26.82 44.00 0.63
N HIS A 1192 -27.15 43.26 -0.42
CA HIS A 1192 -26.99 43.65 -1.83
C HIS A 1192 -28.31 43.46 -2.58
N ALA A 1193 -28.47 44.17 -3.69
CA ALA A 1193 -29.52 43.84 -4.66
C ALA A 1193 -29.29 42.43 -5.25
N PRO A 1194 -30.36 41.73 -5.69
CA PRO A 1194 -30.22 40.42 -6.32
C PRO A 1194 -29.31 40.47 -7.54
N ASP A 1195 -28.58 39.40 -7.81
CA ASP A 1195 -27.72 39.34 -8.99
C ASP A 1195 -28.58 39.32 -10.26
N PRO A 1196 -28.38 40.27 -11.21
CA PRO A 1196 -29.19 40.30 -12.43
C PRO A 1196 -29.08 39.01 -13.27
N THR A 1197 -27.96 38.28 -13.18
CA THR A 1197 -27.81 37.00 -13.90
C THR A 1197 -28.68 35.87 -13.32
N ALA A 1198 -29.24 36.05 -12.13
CA ALA A 1198 -30.21 35.12 -11.50
C ALA A 1198 -31.68 35.49 -11.80
N ILE A 1199 -31.95 36.60 -12.49
CA ILE A 1199 -33.31 37.10 -12.78
C ILE A 1199 -33.81 36.62 -14.15
N GLU A 1200 -32.92 36.40 -15.13
CA GLU A 1200 -33.28 36.00 -16.51
C GLU A 1200 -34.00 34.63 -16.63
N SER A 1201 -34.14 33.86 -15.54
CA SER A 1201 -34.87 32.58 -15.53
C SER A 1201 -36.36 32.67 -15.17
N GLU A 1202 -36.91 33.83 -14.77
CA GLU A 1202 -38.33 33.94 -14.37
C GLU A 1202 -39.29 34.50 -15.45
N GLU A 1203 -38.80 35.11 -16.55
CA GLU A 1203 -39.68 35.61 -17.63
C GLU A 1203 -40.17 34.52 -18.62
N GLY A 1204 -39.94 33.24 -18.31
CA GLY A 1204 -40.15 32.10 -19.21
C GLY A 1204 -41.33 31.16 -18.90
N ALA A 1205 -42.31 31.57 -18.08
CA ALA A 1205 -43.45 30.71 -17.70
C ALA A 1205 -44.79 31.23 -18.26
N PRO A 1206 -45.60 30.38 -18.94
CA PRO A 1206 -46.93 30.78 -19.41
C PRO A 1206 -47.91 30.90 -18.24
N THR A 1207 -48.76 31.92 -18.28
CA THR A 1207 -49.87 32.10 -17.35
C THR A 1207 -50.85 30.94 -17.44
N SER A 1208 -51.08 30.23 -16.32
CA SER A 1208 -52.21 29.32 -16.16
C SER A 1208 -52.94 29.59 -14.84
N ASP A 1209 -54.21 29.96 -14.94
CA ASP A 1209 -55.12 30.02 -13.80
C ASP A 1209 -55.35 28.62 -13.21
N VAL A 1210 -54.96 28.41 -11.95
CA VAL A 1210 -55.57 27.36 -11.11
C VAL A 1210 -55.76 27.92 -9.70
N ALA A 1211 -57.03 28.17 -9.35
CA ALA A 1211 -57.41 28.52 -7.99
C ALA A 1211 -57.63 27.26 -7.13
N SER A 1212 -57.38 27.40 -5.82
CA SER A 1212 -58.00 26.64 -4.71
C SER A 1212 -58.04 25.10 -4.79
N THR A 1213 -56.97 24.45 -4.29
CA THR A 1213 -56.93 23.22 -3.44
C THR A 1213 -55.45 22.80 -3.35
N SER A 1214 -54.86 22.40 -2.23
CA SER A 1214 -55.41 21.70 -1.07
C SER A 1214 -54.73 22.14 0.23
N ASN A 1215 -55.51 22.34 1.29
CA ASN A 1215 -55.00 22.54 2.64
C ASN A 1215 -55.60 21.45 3.55
N GLU A 1216 -55.09 20.22 3.44
CA GLU A 1216 -55.30 19.10 4.39
C GLU A 1216 -54.55 17.85 3.87
N LEU A 1217 -53.40 17.54 4.48
CA LEU A 1217 -52.89 16.19 4.80
C LEU A 1217 -51.40 16.26 5.18
N ILE A 1218 -51.16 16.36 6.49
CA ILE A 1218 -50.14 15.69 7.32
C ILE A 1218 -50.14 16.45 8.66
N ARG A 1219 -50.92 15.91 9.60
CA ARG A 1219 -50.73 16.07 11.05
C ARG A 1219 -50.08 14.79 11.56
#